data_AF-A0A165N450-F1
#
_entry.id   AF-A0A165N450-F1
#
_cell.length_a   1.000
_cell.length_b   1.000
_cell.length_c   1.000
_cell.angle_alpha   90.00
_cell.angle_beta   90.00
_cell.angle_gamma   90.00
#
_symmetry.space_group_name_H-M   'P 1'
#
loop_
_entity.id
_entity.type
_entity.pdbx_description
1 polymer ?
#
loop_
_entity_poly.entity_id
_entity_poly.type
_entity_poly.pdbx_seq_one_letter_code
_entity_poly.pdbx_strand_id
1 'polypeptide(L)'
;MSEPDPPNFLAPVVVYLPQLLQANSSRTKAQIARIIYANCALYDTDGELESVPTSDLAVNPDYEDDIEALYSEAVRQPPDAVTLLGIVQSLSGKFKAARAVPLADKSTPMKRKHEESSEDDHEAGYPSTSAPSAPILIGSPISEGRSKSSNVRTWINANGEAIGRTYVTYMPFSESPDLGRIKTNMLRGISDIISQREDYWPRWSADNWEEADPQIRQHVENLRLWTVPHSTSGTPDLMTYMLGELAALDPKADARLRDLFANDVIDWQINNASGTGKSRFLFELLSLEYGLYFTGLWQQPQDPYGSRDVQDAISLFPERNEHEAVAYFEPLAGLVNPKDPSVLTFRTTNHEIARHMFLIVILSRLIVLEAFVKKWSIRARHDGLSADDARRAGARLWCRLQIYPKLGKDKDIFNSLTTAMLRASPKSVLDQIGKLVSKLESEAYSWCFRLRFVVVDEAQRLCGLYPNAFCASDGATPRPVLRPLVLVLREVFASPQILVAGTKLGEDIVRDAIGSTIGKPNSTLRSFHDLGGGADAERITALLKRFFGEVYVARIPAPILSDVTFWLPGRYRFPALFVQHVLDRGWRPVEDLSAVLCNIVQSLSGVRLAEDFPMISNINPSPVISQRLNQVVIPEQHKELVEELKLIVLNLVTGKGFPVIKDRLEDYVTFGIGRLGKSLSLDDITPTKVDNRSPIVIDEPIVLAALVQWLNTRPENTFNDLLTRELRSSYENPKDSEKGFAWENILLFKLKQTLSVANGVPLTDVVDFKYLRPQWAGSTVQLISVMSAFSTTGAHVIASSTIDGPIVFESKLPYTTLRWFQGQDGHRVAFLKPDDDLGPDVILGLRLSTGEEVLLVLQMKHWQHSQYYQGAVRKALHKLSPEYYWKEYAQERQTLLQRMDSLPAYGPKMPERSSTVASEQPVSGPSYDGGPAKYPIVRVMCTIDGSHQHPDYKWENLGAYPIAYLSPQFLQDCTIDMPAIKQAIAVGKVMKPYKKGGTA
;
A
#
# COMPACT_ATOMS: atom_id res chain seq x y z
N MET A 1 22.12 3.55 -36.63
CA MET A 1 22.79 2.45 -35.92
C MET A 1 23.48 3.08 -34.73
N SER A 2 22.81 3.05 -33.58
CA SER A 2 23.37 3.45 -32.29
C SER A 2 24.14 2.26 -31.71
N GLU A 3 25.35 2.51 -31.21
CA GLU A 3 26.11 1.53 -30.43
C GLU A 3 25.32 1.16 -29.16
N PRO A 4 25.45 -0.07 -28.65
CA PRO A 4 24.83 -0.45 -27.38
C PRO A 4 25.59 0.21 -26.22
N ASP A 5 24.87 0.86 -25.30
CA ASP A 5 25.43 1.40 -24.07
C ASP A 5 26.14 0.30 -23.26
N PRO A 6 27.32 0.58 -22.67
CA PRO A 6 28.01 -0.38 -21.82
C PRO A 6 27.20 -0.64 -20.54
N PRO A 7 27.24 -1.85 -19.96
CA PRO A 7 26.49 -2.15 -18.75
C PRO A 7 27.03 -1.33 -17.58
N ASN A 8 26.16 -0.61 -16.89
CA ASN A 8 26.53 0.21 -15.74
C ASN A 8 26.74 -0.68 -14.49
N PHE A 9 27.96 -1.16 -14.30
CA PHE A 9 28.32 -2.12 -13.24
C PHE A 9 28.43 -1.49 -11.83
N LEU A 10 28.51 -0.16 -11.71
CA LEU A 10 28.81 0.53 -10.44
C LEU A 10 27.58 0.95 -9.61
N ALA A 11 26.40 1.02 -10.21
CA ALA A 11 25.20 1.51 -9.54
C ALA A 11 24.83 0.77 -8.22
N PRO A 12 25.02 -0.57 -8.09
CA PRO A 12 24.73 -1.25 -6.84
C PRO A 12 25.72 -0.91 -5.71
N VAL A 13 27.01 -0.72 -6.03
CA VAL A 13 28.07 -0.52 -5.01
C VAL A 13 27.93 0.84 -4.33
N VAL A 14 27.57 1.88 -5.08
CA VAL A 14 27.37 3.24 -4.56
C VAL A 14 26.17 3.32 -3.61
N VAL A 15 25.10 2.56 -3.88
CA VAL A 15 23.88 2.55 -3.07
C VAL A 15 24.09 1.90 -1.69
N TYR A 16 24.98 0.91 -1.59
CA TYR A 16 25.24 0.18 -0.34
C TYR A 16 26.50 0.63 0.42
N LEU A 17 27.27 1.57 -0.15
CA LEU A 17 28.54 2.06 0.42
C LEU A 17 28.42 2.58 1.86
N PRO A 18 27.37 3.34 2.25
CA PRO A 18 27.21 3.79 3.63
C PRO A 18 26.97 2.65 4.63
N GLN A 19 26.34 1.55 4.19
CA GLN A 19 26.05 0.37 5.01
C GLN A 19 27.29 -0.54 5.14
N LEU A 20 28.09 -0.65 4.07
CA LEU A 20 29.36 -1.39 4.07
C LEU A 20 30.43 -0.74 4.98
N LEU A 21 30.44 0.59 5.11
CA LEU A 21 31.38 1.33 5.97
C LEU A 21 31.07 1.24 7.47
N GLN A 22 29.90 0.71 7.85
CA GLN A 22 29.53 0.44 9.25
C GLN A 22 30.09 -0.88 9.79
N ALA A 23 30.86 -1.65 9.00
CA ALA A 23 31.50 -2.88 9.47
C ALA A 23 32.47 -2.62 10.65
N ASN A 24 32.45 -3.47 11.68
CA ASN A 24 33.15 -3.24 12.95
C ASN A 24 34.68 -3.49 12.92
N SER A 25 35.22 -4.06 11.84
CA SER A 25 36.66 -4.38 11.74
C SER A 25 37.38 -3.49 10.71
N SER A 26 38.49 -2.87 11.13
CA SER A 26 39.36 -2.05 10.28
C SER A 26 39.95 -2.83 9.09
N ARG A 27 40.14 -4.15 9.25
CA ARG A 27 40.63 -5.05 8.19
C ARG A 27 39.60 -5.24 7.08
N THR A 28 38.32 -5.41 7.42
CA THR A 28 37.22 -5.53 6.46
C THR A 28 37.02 -4.23 5.68
N LYS A 29 37.13 -3.08 6.35
CA LYS A 29 37.10 -1.76 5.68
C LYS A 29 38.24 -1.60 4.67
N ALA A 30 39.45 -2.05 5.02
CA ALA A 30 40.61 -1.99 4.14
C ALA A 30 40.47 -2.91 2.91
N GLN A 31 39.90 -4.11 3.06
CA GLN A 31 39.63 -5.01 1.94
C GLN A 31 38.51 -4.49 1.02
N ILE A 32 37.42 -3.96 1.58
CA ILE A 32 36.36 -3.31 0.82
C ILE A 32 36.91 -2.09 0.05
N ALA A 33 37.75 -1.27 0.69
CA ALA A 33 38.40 -0.13 0.05
C ALA A 33 39.35 -0.54 -1.09
N ARG A 34 40.09 -1.66 -0.95
CA ARG A 34 40.93 -2.21 -2.02
C ARG A 34 40.13 -2.71 -3.21
N ILE A 35 39.01 -3.41 -2.97
CA ILE A 35 38.11 -3.88 -4.04
C ILE A 35 37.50 -2.68 -4.79
N ILE A 36 37.08 -1.64 -4.06
CA ILE A 36 36.56 -0.41 -4.67
C ILE A 36 37.67 0.30 -5.47
N TYR A 37 38.87 0.45 -4.90
CA TYR A 37 40.01 1.08 -5.58
C TYR A 37 40.42 0.33 -6.86
N ALA A 38 40.43 -1.00 -6.84
CA ALA A 38 40.71 -1.83 -8.02
C ALA A 38 39.66 -1.66 -9.12
N ASN A 39 38.39 -1.41 -8.77
CA ASN A 39 37.33 -1.13 -9.75
C ASN A 39 37.31 0.33 -10.22
N CYS A 40 37.77 1.28 -9.39
CA CYS A 40 37.84 2.70 -9.72
C CYS A 40 39.11 3.09 -10.51
N ALA A 41 40.21 2.34 -10.37
CA ALA A 41 41.46 2.57 -11.11
C ALA A 41 41.37 2.33 -12.64
N LEU A 42 40.16 2.02 -13.15
CA LEU A 42 39.85 1.90 -14.57
C LEU A 42 39.47 3.25 -15.23
N TYR A 43 39.54 4.36 -14.50
CA TYR A 43 39.29 5.70 -15.03
C TYR A 43 40.33 6.68 -14.48
N ASP A 44 41.10 7.33 -15.37
CA ASP A 44 41.82 8.56 -15.01
C ASP A 44 40.85 9.75 -15.06
N THR A 45 41.19 10.77 -14.29
CA THR A 45 40.44 11.98 -13.96
C THR A 45 39.98 12.86 -15.13
N ASP A 46 40.29 12.52 -16.38
CA ASP A 46 39.91 13.31 -17.56
C ASP A 46 38.99 12.59 -18.59
N GLY A 47 38.46 11.40 -18.27
CA GLY A 47 37.27 10.89 -18.97
C GLY A 47 37.42 10.49 -20.45
N GLU A 48 38.63 10.17 -20.93
CA GLU A 48 38.82 9.51 -22.23
C GLU A 48 39.30 8.05 -22.07
N LEU A 49 38.74 7.19 -22.93
CA LEU A 49 38.88 5.73 -22.90
C LEU A 49 40.02 5.30 -23.83
N GLU A 50 41.24 5.14 -23.32
CA GLU A 50 42.24 4.34 -24.05
C GLU A 50 41.98 2.84 -23.79
N SER A 51 41.90 2.08 -24.87
CA SER A 51 41.63 0.65 -24.85
C SER A 51 42.80 -0.12 -24.19
N VAL A 52 42.64 -0.50 -22.93
CA VAL A 52 43.50 -1.53 -22.33
C VAL A 52 43.12 -2.89 -22.94
N PRO A 53 44.06 -3.69 -23.45
CA PRO A 53 43.78 -5.02 -23.98
C PRO A 53 43.17 -5.92 -22.90
N THR A 54 42.06 -6.59 -23.22
CA THR A 54 41.37 -7.57 -22.37
C THR A 54 42.23 -8.78 -21.96
N SER A 55 43.48 -8.88 -22.42
CA SER A 55 44.43 -9.91 -22.01
C SER A 55 44.96 -9.74 -20.58
N ASP A 56 44.93 -8.54 -20.00
CA ASP A 56 45.52 -8.29 -18.67
C ASP A 56 44.55 -8.57 -17.50
N LEU A 57 43.24 -8.63 -17.78
CA LEU A 57 42.21 -9.04 -16.80
C LEU A 57 42.18 -10.55 -16.54
N ALA A 58 42.86 -11.35 -17.37
CA ALA A 58 42.78 -12.80 -17.32
C ALA A 58 43.77 -13.47 -16.34
N VAL A 59 44.66 -12.73 -15.66
CA VAL A 59 45.76 -13.34 -14.87
C VAL A 59 46.05 -12.61 -13.55
N ASN A 60 45.03 -12.33 -12.73
CA ASN A 60 45.30 -12.09 -11.30
C ASN A 60 44.61 -13.16 -10.42
N PRO A 61 45.33 -14.23 -10.04
CA PRO A 61 44.78 -15.30 -9.20
C PRO A 61 44.40 -14.83 -7.79
N ASP A 62 44.96 -13.72 -7.30
CA ASP A 62 44.71 -13.22 -5.94
C ASP A 62 43.27 -12.70 -5.74
N TYR A 63 42.51 -12.46 -6.82
CA TYR A 63 41.17 -11.88 -6.76
C TYR A 63 40.09 -12.90 -6.34
N GLU A 64 40.25 -14.18 -6.71
CA GLU A 64 39.40 -15.26 -6.21
C GLU A 64 39.67 -15.50 -4.72
N ASP A 65 40.94 -15.48 -4.31
CA ASP A 65 41.36 -15.61 -2.91
C ASP A 65 40.82 -14.45 -2.04
N ASP A 66 40.80 -13.22 -2.56
CA ASP A 66 40.23 -12.06 -1.88
C ASP A 66 38.69 -12.14 -1.73
N ILE A 67 37.99 -12.64 -2.76
CA ILE A 67 36.53 -12.87 -2.70
C ILE A 67 36.20 -14.03 -1.74
N GLU A 68 37.00 -15.10 -1.75
CA GLU A 68 36.83 -16.24 -0.84
C GLU A 68 37.14 -15.87 0.62
N ALA A 69 38.15 -15.02 0.84
CA ALA A 69 38.45 -14.44 2.14
C ALA A 69 37.30 -13.55 2.64
N LEU A 70 36.72 -12.73 1.77
CA LEU A 70 35.56 -11.89 2.10
C LEU A 70 34.31 -12.73 2.40
N TYR A 71 34.09 -13.80 1.65
CA TYR A 71 33.01 -14.77 1.88
C TYR A 71 33.18 -15.48 3.23
N SER A 72 34.39 -15.97 3.51
CA SER A 72 34.74 -16.65 4.76
C SER A 72 34.58 -15.74 5.99
N GLU A 73 34.89 -14.45 5.84
CA GLU A 73 34.70 -13.46 6.90
C GLU A 73 33.22 -13.07 7.06
N ALA A 74 32.47 -12.92 5.95
CA ALA A 74 31.04 -12.62 5.98
C ALA A 74 30.20 -13.73 6.65
N VAL A 75 30.60 -15.00 6.48
CA VAL A 75 29.96 -16.16 7.15
C VAL A 75 30.18 -16.14 8.68
N ARG A 76 31.22 -15.47 9.18
CA ARG A 76 31.54 -15.38 10.62
C ARG A 76 30.86 -14.22 11.34
N GLN A 77 30.21 -13.32 10.62
CA GLN A 77 29.52 -12.15 11.19
C GLN A 77 28.09 -12.53 11.66
N PRO A 78 27.51 -11.77 12.62
CA PRO A 78 26.18 -12.04 13.17
C PRO A 78 25.04 -12.03 12.12
N PRO A 79 23.84 -12.54 12.46
CA PRO A 79 22.73 -12.81 11.53
C PRO A 79 22.26 -11.64 10.67
N ASP A 80 22.60 -10.41 11.05
CA ASP A 80 22.24 -9.17 10.36
C ASP A 80 23.05 -8.96 9.06
N ALA A 81 24.09 -9.78 8.83
CA ALA A 81 25.00 -9.72 7.67
C ALA A 81 24.51 -10.47 6.41
N VAL A 82 23.27 -11.00 6.40
CA VAL A 82 22.69 -11.75 5.27
C VAL A 82 22.73 -10.96 3.95
N THR A 83 22.57 -9.64 4.01
CA THR A 83 22.70 -8.74 2.85
C THR A 83 24.10 -8.77 2.24
N LEU A 84 25.13 -8.83 3.08
CA LEU A 84 26.53 -8.87 2.67
C LEU A 84 26.86 -10.19 1.97
N LEU A 85 26.34 -11.30 2.52
CA LEU A 85 26.47 -12.64 1.92
C LEU A 85 25.79 -12.71 0.53
N GLY A 86 24.59 -12.13 0.40
CA GLY A 86 23.87 -12.08 -0.88
C GLY A 86 24.57 -11.24 -1.96
N ILE A 87 25.20 -10.12 -1.57
CA ILE A 87 25.99 -9.29 -2.49
C ILE A 87 27.24 -10.04 -2.97
N VAL A 88 27.97 -10.69 -2.06
CA VAL A 88 29.18 -11.48 -2.41
C VAL A 88 28.83 -12.66 -3.33
N GLN A 89 27.73 -13.36 -3.07
CA GLN A 89 27.25 -14.45 -3.92
C GLN A 89 26.83 -13.96 -5.32
N SER A 90 26.16 -12.81 -5.41
CA SER A 90 25.78 -12.21 -6.69
C SER A 90 26.99 -11.81 -7.54
N LEU A 91 28.00 -11.20 -6.91
CA LEU A 91 29.26 -10.82 -7.58
C LEU A 91 30.03 -12.05 -8.08
N SER A 92 30.16 -13.08 -7.25
CA SER A 92 30.81 -14.34 -7.63
C SER A 92 30.10 -15.03 -8.82
N GLY A 93 28.77 -15.05 -8.82
CA GLY A 93 27.97 -15.63 -9.91
C GLY A 93 28.14 -14.90 -11.25
N LYS A 94 28.15 -13.57 -11.23
CA LYS A 94 28.35 -12.75 -12.44
C LYS A 94 29.75 -12.90 -13.02
N PHE A 95 30.76 -13.01 -12.18
CA PHE A 95 32.15 -13.22 -12.61
C PHE A 95 32.35 -14.58 -13.28
N LYS A 96 31.80 -15.64 -12.68
CA LYS A 96 31.80 -16.99 -13.26
C LYS A 96 31.08 -17.05 -14.61
N ALA A 97 29.99 -16.29 -14.77
CA ALA A 97 29.25 -16.20 -16.02
C ALA A 97 30.04 -15.47 -17.13
N ALA A 98 30.77 -14.40 -16.81
CA ALA A 98 31.59 -13.66 -17.77
C ALA A 98 32.75 -14.52 -18.33
N ARG A 99 33.33 -15.40 -17.50
CA ARG A 99 34.43 -16.30 -17.88
C ARG A 99 33.97 -17.48 -18.75
N ALA A 100 32.67 -17.81 -18.75
CA ALA A 100 32.11 -18.94 -19.49
C ALA A 100 31.74 -18.64 -20.95
N VAL A 101 31.91 -17.40 -21.42
CA VAL A 101 31.59 -17.00 -22.80
C VAL A 101 32.77 -17.33 -23.72
N PRO A 102 32.62 -18.21 -24.74
CA PRO A 102 33.69 -18.48 -25.70
C PRO A 102 33.89 -17.28 -26.63
N LEU A 103 35.13 -16.87 -26.84
CA LEU A 103 35.50 -15.87 -27.85
C LEU A 103 35.22 -16.42 -29.25
N ALA A 104 34.21 -15.88 -29.93
CA ALA A 104 33.86 -16.26 -31.30
C ALA A 104 34.72 -15.51 -32.32
N ASP A 105 35.34 -16.29 -33.22
CA ASP A 105 36.20 -15.86 -34.31
C ASP A 105 35.39 -15.13 -35.40
N LYS A 106 35.85 -13.94 -35.82
CA LYS A 106 35.14 -13.06 -36.77
C LYS A 106 35.79 -13.11 -38.15
N SER A 107 35.22 -13.89 -39.08
CA SER A 107 35.39 -13.62 -40.51
C SER A 107 34.31 -14.25 -41.40
N THR A 108 33.28 -13.49 -41.81
CA THR A 108 32.71 -13.52 -43.18
C THR A 108 31.70 -12.37 -43.41
N PRO A 109 31.60 -11.79 -44.63
CA PRO A 109 30.84 -10.57 -44.88
C PRO A 109 29.41 -10.79 -45.41
N MET A 110 28.48 -9.93 -44.96
CA MET A 110 27.06 -9.88 -45.34
C MET A 110 26.83 -9.29 -46.74
N LYS A 111 25.94 -9.93 -47.52
CA LYS A 111 25.28 -9.35 -48.70
C LYS A 111 23.93 -8.74 -48.31
N ARG A 112 23.70 -7.49 -48.68
CA ARG A 112 22.41 -6.76 -48.59
C ARG A 112 21.48 -7.18 -49.74
N LYS A 113 20.18 -7.27 -49.46
CA LYS A 113 19.12 -7.15 -50.46
C LYS A 113 18.08 -6.13 -49.99
N HIS A 114 17.76 -5.22 -50.91
CA HIS A 114 16.70 -4.23 -50.86
C HIS A 114 15.32 -4.89 -50.94
N GLU A 115 14.34 -4.32 -50.23
CA GLU A 115 12.92 -4.43 -50.59
C GLU A 115 12.28 -3.04 -50.52
N GLU A 116 11.59 -2.69 -51.60
CA GLU A 116 10.75 -1.52 -51.81
C GLU A 116 9.28 -1.86 -51.51
N SER A 117 8.54 -0.79 -51.27
CA SER A 117 7.11 -0.59 -51.04
C SER A 117 6.13 -1.24 -52.03
N SER A 118 4.92 -1.53 -51.56
CA SER A 118 3.68 -1.03 -52.21
C SER A 118 2.45 -1.15 -51.31
N GLU A 119 1.51 -0.25 -51.57
CA GLU A 119 0.27 0.09 -50.87
C GLU A 119 -0.94 -0.83 -51.18
N ASP A 120 -2.01 -0.57 -50.42
CA ASP A 120 -3.45 -0.64 -50.74
C ASP A 120 -4.34 -1.87 -50.46
N ASP A 121 -5.31 -1.58 -49.58
CA ASP A 121 -6.77 -1.74 -49.68
C ASP A 121 -7.57 -3.01 -49.28
N HIS A 122 -8.53 -2.70 -48.39
CA HIS A 122 -9.93 -3.13 -48.24
C HIS A 122 -10.36 -4.58 -47.86
N GLU A 123 -11.19 -4.56 -46.81
CA GLU A 123 -12.43 -5.32 -46.54
C GLU A 123 -12.44 -6.75 -45.96
N ALA A 124 -13.15 -6.81 -44.82
CA ALA A 124 -14.00 -7.84 -44.22
C ALA A 124 -14.03 -9.27 -44.81
N GLY A 125 -13.84 -10.25 -43.91
CA GLY A 125 -14.35 -11.61 -44.09
C GLY A 125 -13.66 -12.63 -43.18
N TYR A 126 -14.42 -13.21 -42.23
CA TYR A 126 -14.10 -14.53 -41.67
C TYR A 126 -13.94 -15.54 -42.82
N PRO A 127 -13.02 -16.54 -42.76
CA PRO A 127 -13.44 -17.83 -42.16
C PRO A 127 -12.32 -18.77 -41.62
N SER A 128 -12.78 -19.78 -40.89
CA SER A 128 -12.37 -21.20 -40.87
C SER A 128 -10.89 -21.65 -40.79
N THR A 129 -10.65 -22.42 -39.74
CA THR A 129 -9.88 -23.68 -39.67
C THR A 129 -9.31 -24.24 -40.98
N SER A 130 -7.98 -24.38 -41.03
CA SER A 130 -7.32 -25.54 -41.67
C SER A 130 -5.94 -25.77 -41.07
N ALA A 131 -5.62 -27.05 -40.83
CA ALA A 131 -4.33 -27.53 -40.34
C ALA A 131 -3.26 -27.50 -41.44
N PRO A 132 -1.95 -27.48 -41.09
CA PRO A 132 -0.91 -27.94 -42.00
C PRO A 132 -0.19 -29.19 -41.47
N SER A 133 -0.36 -30.26 -42.22
CA SER A 133 0.69 -31.01 -42.93
C SER A 133 2.04 -31.23 -42.22
N ALA A 134 2.30 -32.50 -41.92
CA ALA A 134 3.62 -33.05 -41.63
C ALA A 134 4.56 -32.97 -42.85
N PRO A 135 5.89 -32.85 -42.64
CA PRO A 135 6.87 -33.25 -43.63
C PRO A 135 7.44 -34.64 -43.34
N ILE A 136 7.73 -35.28 -44.47
CA ILE A 136 8.13 -36.67 -44.70
C ILE A 136 9.57 -36.93 -44.26
N LEU A 137 9.76 -38.10 -43.64
CA LEU A 137 11.04 -38.75 -43.37
C LEU A 137 11.77 -39.16 -44.66
N ILE A 138 13.06 -38.82 -44.76
CA ILE A 138 14.04 -39.58 -45.54
C ILE A 138 15.18 -39.91 -44.58
N GLY A 139 15.35 -41.20 -44.28
CA GLY A 139 16.39 -41.72 -43.40
C GLY A 139 17.61 -42.23 -44.14
N SER A 140 18.72 -42.40 -43.40
CA SER A 140 19.70 -43.51 -43.44
C SER A 140 20.94 -43.12 -42.58
N PRO A 141 21.81 -44.05 -42.17
CA PRO A 141 21.58 -45.04 -41.14
C PRO A 141 22.58 -44.93 -39.98
N ILE A 142 22.26 -45.66 -38.92
CA ILE A 142 23.01 -45.87 -37.68
C ILE A 142 24.42 -46.42 -37.98
N SER A 143 25.43 -45.83 -37.35
CA SER A 143 26.67 -46.54 -37.00
C SER A 143 26.76 -46.62 -35.48
N GLU A 144 26.90 -47.86 -35.01
CA GLU A 144 26.99 -48.24 -33.61
C GLU A 144 28.35 -47.87 -33.01
N GLY A 145 28.34 -47.61 -31.71
CA GLY A 145 29.51 -47.86 -30.86
C GLY A 145 29.96 -46.66 -30.05
N ARG A 146 29.52 -46.57 -28.79
CA ARG A 146 30.39 -46.51 -27.60
C ARG A 146 29.58 -46.36 -26.31
N SER A 147 29.87 -47.28 -25.40
CA SER A 147 29.85 -47.18 -23.93
C SER A 147 29.09 -46.00 -23.30
N LYS A 148 27.99 -46.32 -22.61
CA LYS A 148 27.37 -45.43 -21.62
C LYS A 148 28.30 -45.35 -20.39
N SER A 149 29.10 -44.29 -20.28
CA SER A 149 29.61 -43.82 -18.99
C SER A 149 28.67 -42.75 -18.45
N SER A 150 27.94 -43.06 -17.38
CA SER A 150 27.19 -42.06 -16.61
C SER A 150 28.17 -41.09 -15.96
N ASN A 151 28.28 -39.88 -16.51
CA ASN A 151 29.02 -38.78 -15.89
C ASN A 151 28.25 -38.30 -14.65
N VAL A 152 28.48 -38.95 -13.51
CA VAL A 152 28.16 -38.39 -12.20
C VAL A 152 29.19 -37.30 -11.94
N ARG A 153 28.79 -36.02 -12.04
CA ARG A 153 29.62 -34.91 -11.56
C ARG A 153 29.80 -35.06 -10.05
N THR A 154 30.96 -35.55 -9.63
CA THR A 154 31.37 -35.55 -8.23
C THR A 154 31.60 -34.09 -7.85
N TRP A 155 30.80 -33.56 -6.94
CA TRP A 155 31.02 -32.21 -6.41
C TRP A 155 32.16 -32.28 -5.42
N ILE A 156 33.22 -31.55 -5.75
CA ILE A 156 34.44 -31.51 -4.99
C ILE A 156 34.44 -30.19 -4.24
N ASN A 157 34.73 -30.21 -2.93
CA ASN A 157 34.91 -28.96 -2.19
C ASN A 157 36.19 -28.25 -2.69
N ALA A 158 36.43 -27.02 -2.21
CA ALA A 158 37.63 -26.25 -2.58
C ALA A 158 38.95 -27.01 -2.34
N ASN A 159 38.95 -28.03 -1.48
CA ASN A 159 40.12 -28.83 -1.13
C ASN A 159 40.29 -30.09 -2.00
N GLY A 160 39.47 -30.31 -3.03
CA GLY A 160 39.60 -31.52 -3.84
C GLY A 160 38.96 -32.77 -3.20
N GLU A 161 38.24 -32.63 -2.10
CA GLU A 161 37.54 -33.73 -1.44
C GLU A 161 36.11 -33.88 -1.99
N ALA A 162 35.74 -35.12 -2.34
CA ALA A 162 34.35 -35.43 -2.65
C ALA A 162 33.48 -35.06 -1.45
N ILE A 163 32.52 -34.15 -1.64
CA ILE A 163 31.52 -33.87 -0.61
C ILE A 163 30.66 -35.13 -0.54
N GLY A 164 30.96 -36.01 0.41
CA GLY A 164 30.12 -37.16 0.73
C GLY A 164 28.76 -36.63 1.13
N ARG A 165 27.79 -36.68 0.22
CA ARG A 165 26.43 -36.25 0.52
C ARG A 165 25.84 -37.24 1.50
N THR A 166 25.59 -36.80 2.71
CA THR A 166 24.89 -37.59 3.72
C THR A 166 23.44 -37.73 3.27
N TYR A 167 23.09 -38.92 2.77
CA TYR A 167 21.71 -39.22 2.41
C TYR A 167 20.82 -39.27 3.66
N VAL A 168 19.56 -38.83 3.54
CA VAL A 168 18.63 -38.91 4.66
C VAL A 168 18.15 -40.36 4.80
N THR A 169 18.70 -41.09 5.77
CA THR A 169 18.17 -42.40 6.14
C THR A 169 16.81 -42.23 6.81
N TYR A 170 15.76 -42.65 6.11
CA TYR A 170 14.41 -42.66 6.66
C TYR A 170 14.28 -43.70 7.78
N MET A 171 13.55 -43.34 8.83
CA MET A 171 13.24 -44.20 9.96
C MET A 171 11.73 -44.26 10.20
N PRO A 172 11.23 -45.29 10.89
CA PRO A 172 9.86 -45.30 11.38
C PRO A 172 9.57 -44.09 12.26
N PHE A 173 8.34 -43.55 12.19
CA PHE A 173 7.93 -42.41 13.01
C PHE A 173 8.21 -42.60 14.51
N SER A 174 8.03 -43.82 15.03
CA SER A 174 8.26 -44.18 16.43
C SER A 174 9.71 -44.05 16.89
N GLU A 175 10.67 -44.04 15.96
CA GLU A 175 12.11 -44.00 16.24
C GLU A 175 12.70 -42.58 16.13
N SER A 176 11.86 -41.58 15.83
CA SER A 176 12.29 -40.18 15.70
C SER A 176 12.96 -39.70 17.00
N PRO A 177 14.23 -39.25 16.95
CA PRO A 177 14.94 -38.73 18.11
C PRO A 177 14.18 -37.56 18.73
N ASP A 178 14.32 -37.38 20.05
CA ASP A 178 13.69 -36.30 20.83
C ASP A 178 12.14 -36.27 20.87
N LEU A 179 11.44 -37.01 20.01
CA LEU A 179 9.98 -36.96 19.90
C LEU A 179 9.29 -37.28 21.24
N GLY A 180 9.79 -38.26 22.00
CA GLY A 180 9.25 -38.60 23.31
C GLY A 180 9.40 -37.47 24.34
N ARG A 181 10.54 -36.78 24.33
CA ARG A 181 10.83 -35.63 25.21
C ARG A 181 9.92 -34.45 24.85
N ILE A 182 9.83 -34.11 23.57
CA ILE A 182 8.98 -33.00 23.08
C ILE A 182 7.50 -33.30 23.38
N LYS A 183 7.02 -34.52 23.13
CA LYS A 183 5.65 -34.93 23.47
C LYS A 183 5.35 -34.79 24.96
N THR A 184 6.30 -35.11 25.83
CA THR A 184 6.12 -34.97 27.28
C THR A 184 5.96 -33.50 27.68
N ASN A 185 6.79 -32.60 27.14
CA ASN A 185 6.68 -31.16 27.36
C ASN A 185 5.36 -30.61 26.81
N MET A 186 4.99 -31.01 25.59
CA MET A 186 3.73 -30.65 24.93
C MET A 186 2.52 -31.04 25.78
N LEU A 187 2.45 -32.27 26.26
CA LEU A 187 1.32 -32.75 27.07
C LEU A 187 1.19 -31.98 28.39
N ARG A 188 2.32 -31.57 28.98
CA ARG A 188 2.33 -30.69 30.15
C ARG A 188 1.79 -29.30 29.79
N GLY A 189 2.37 -28.65 28.78
CA GLY A 189 1.95 -27.32 28.33
C GLY A 189 0.47 -27.26 27.92
N ILE A 190 -0.05 -28.29 27.26
CA ILE A 190 -1.49 -28.38 26.94
C ILE A 190 -2.33 -28.47 28.22
N SER A 191 -1.87 -29.21 29.23
CA SER A 191 -2.56 -29.28 30.53
C SER A 191 -2.58 -27.92 31.20
N ASP A 192 -1.46 -27.19 31.14
CA ASP A 192 -1.33 -25.84 31.68
C ASP A 192 -2.30 -24.88 30.97
N ILE A 193 -2.34 -24.87 29.63
CA ILE A 193 -3.32 -24.08 28.85
C ILE A 193 -4.74 -24.41 29.25
N ILE A 194 -5.10 -25.68 29.38
CA ILE A 194 -6.50 -26.05 29.70
C ILE A 194 -6.87 -25.66 31.13
N SER A 195 -5.90 -25.71 32.05
CA SER A 195 -6.11 -25.32 33.44
C SER A 195 -6.18 -23.81 33.65
N GLN A 196 -5.27 -23.05 33.04
CA GLN A 196 -5.16 -21.59 33.16
C GLN A 196 -6.02 -20.85 32.13
N ARG A 197 -6.50 -21.55 31.10
CA ARG A 197 -7.28 -21.01 29.98
C ARG A 197 -6.56 -19.82 29.35
N GLU A 198 -7.21 -18.66 29.40
CA GLU A 198 -6.71 -17.43 28.79
C GLU A 198 -5.53 -16.80 29.55
N ASP A 199 -5.30 -17.22 30.79
CA ASP A 199 -4.23 -16.70 31.65
C ASP A 199 -2.88 -17.38 31.42
N TYR A 200 -2.83 -18.40 30.56
CA TYR A 200 -1.59 -19.08 30.21
C TYR A 200 -0.57 -18.16 29.53
N TRP A 201 -1.05 -17.24 28.69
CA TRP A 201 -0.20 -16.35 27.92
C TRP A 201 0.09 -15.05 28.70
N PRO A 202 1.28 -14.46 28.51
CA PRO A 202 1.64 -13.24 29.23
C PRO A 202 0.68 -12.09 28.93
N ARG A 203 0.24 -11.42 29.99
CA ARG A 203 -0.55 -10.20 29.88
C ARG A 203 0.36 -9.00 29.78
N TRP A 204 -0.06 -8.02 28.98
CA TRP A 204 0.55 -6.70 28.99
C TRP A 204 0.25 -6.03 30.32
N SER A 205 1.26 -5.38 30.90
CA SER A 205 1.10 -4.61 32.14
C SER A 205 0.95 -3.14 31.83
N ALA A 206 0.01 -2.49 32.51
CA ALA A 206 -0.23 -1.05 32.41
C ALA A 206 0.70 -0.24 33.34
N ASP A 207 1.91 -0.74 33.63
CA ASP A 207 2.85 -0.09 34.57
C ASP A 207 3.20 1.34 34.12
N ASN A 208 3.30 1.58 32.82
CA ASN A 208 3.53 2.92 32.27
C ASN A 208 2.32 3.87 32.44
N TRP A 209 1.19 3.39 32.95
CA TRP A 209 -0.03 4.16 33.24
C TRP A 209 -0.23 4.41 34.75
N GLU A 210 0.78 4.13 35.60
CA GLU A 210 0.66 4.31 37.05
C GLU A 210 0.33 5.74 37.48
N GLU A 211 0.86 6.73 36.75
CA GLU A 211 0.66 8.17 36.98
C GLU A 211 -0.67 8.70 36.42
N ALA A 212 -1.45 7.87 35.71
CA ALA A 212 -2.72 8.28 35.14
C ALA A 212 -3.78 8.54 36.22
N ASP A 213 -4.83 9.27 35.83
CA ASP A 213 -6.07 9.33 36.60
C ASP A 213 -6.56 7.90 36.94
N PRO A 214 -6.96 7.60 38.19
CA PRO A 214 -7.37 6.25 38.58
C PRO A 214 -8.45 5.65 37.70
N GLN A 215 -9.37 6.45 37.16
CA GLN A 215 -10.42 5.96 36.25
C GLN A 215 -9.84 5.54 34.90
N ILE A 216 -8.88 6.30 34.37
CA ILE A 216 -8.20 6.01 33.10
C ILE A 216 -7.32 4.77 33.27
N ARG A 217 -6.53 4.71 34.35
CA ARG A 217 -5.70 3.53 34.68
C ARG A 217 -6.56 2.27 34.78
N GLN A 218 -7.63 2.34 35.56
CA GLN A 218 -8.56 1.22 35.73
C GLN A 218 -9.19 0.80 34.40
N HIS A 219 -9.56 1.76 33.53
CA HIS A 219 -10.06 1.47 32.19
C HIS A 219 -9.03 0.69 31.35
N VAL A 220 -7.78 1.16 31.32
CA VAL A 220 -6.69 0.53 30.56
C VAL A 220 -6.35 -0.86 31.10
N GLU A 221 -6.29 -1.04 32.43
CA GLU A 221 -6.09 -2.35 33.07
C GLU A 221 -7.25 -3.32 32.74
N ASN A 222 -8.48 -2.82 32.66
CA ASN A 222 -9.67 -3.60 32.31
C ASN A 222 -9.67 -4.08 30.86
N LEU A 223 -8.84 -3.53 29.97
CA LEU A 223 -8.67 -4.05 28.62
C LEU A 223 -8.09 -5.47 28.62
N ARG A 224 -7.30 -5.83 29.66
CA ARG A 224 -6.69 -7.17 29.80
C ARG A 224 -5.94 -7.62 28.54
N LEU A 225 -5.16 -6.72 27.96
CA LEU A 225 -4.39 -6.99 26.74
C LEU A 225 -3.31 -8.05 26.99
N TRP A 226 -2.99 -8.84 25.97
CA TRP A 226 -1.81 -9.71 25.99
C TRP A 226 -0.60 -8.99 25.44
N THR A 227 0.57 -9.57 25.65
CA THR A 227 1.80 -9.12 24.98
C THR A 227 1.89 -9.71 23.58
N VAL A 228 2.43 -8.96 22.63
CA VAL A 228 2.73 -9.46 21.28
C VAL A 228 3.59 -10.73 21.39
N PRO A 229 3.24 -11.82 20.68
CA PRO A 229 3.99 -13.08 20.75
C PRO A 229 5.48 -12.86 20.53
N HIS A 230 6.29 -13.47 21.40
CA HIS A 230 7.76 -13.41 21.35
C HIS A 230 8.37 -12.00 21.47
N SER A 231 7.58 -10.96 21.74
CA SER A 231 8.12 -9.63 22.03
C SER A 231 8.90 -9.64 23.34
N THR A 232 10.07 -9.03 23.34
CA THR A 232 10.88 -8.80 24.55
C THR A 232 10.49 -7.52 25.28
N SER A 233 9.87 -6.56 24.58
CA SER A 233 9.45 -5.27 25.14
C SER A 233 8.13 -5.35 25.91
N GLY A 234 7.43 -6.49 25.85
CA GLY A 234 6.12 -6.64 26.48
C GLY A 234 5.00 -5.87 25.79
N THR A 235 5.21 -5.36 24.57
CA THR A 235 4.25 -4.50 23.85
C THR A 235 2.82 -5.09 23.77
N PRO A 236 1.76 -4.27 23.94
CA PRO A 236 0.38 -4.74 23.92
C PRO A 236 -0.04 -5.28 22.54
N ASP A 237 -0.76 -6.39 22.51
CA ASP A 237 -1.22 -7.06 21.29
C ASP A 237 -2.68 -6.74 20.96
N LEU A 238 -2.88 -5.81 20.03
CA LEU A 238 -4.21 -5.48 19.53
C LEU A 238 -4.77 -6.52 18.55
N MET A 239 -3.91 -7.35 17.94
CA MET A 239 -4.35 -8.37 16.98
C MET A 239 -5.11 -9.51 17.65
N THR A 240 -4.98 -9.69 18.95
CA THR A 240 -5.69 -10.74 19.71
C THR A 240 -6.70 -10.18 20.70
N TYR A 241 -6.73 -8.87 20.96
CA TYR A 241 -7.72 -8.26 21.86
C TYR A 241 -9.17 -8.62 21.47
N MET A 242 -9.96 -9.15 22.41
CA MET A 242 -11.35 -9.60 22.17
C MET A 242 -11.52 -10.60 21.02
N LEU A 243 -10.57 -11.53 20.86
CA LEU A 243 -10.67 -12.55 19.82
C LEU A 243 -11.90 -13.46 20.02
N GLY A 244 -12.75 -13.55 19.00
CA GLY A 244 -14.05 -14.24 19.02
C GLY A 244 -15.23 -13.33 19.38
N GLU A 245 -14.98 -12.03 19.53
CA GLU A 245 -15.96 -11.00 19.86
C GLU A 245 -15.78 -9.75 18.97
N LEU A 246 -15.37 -9.93 17.71
CA LEU A 246 -15.08 -8.82 16.77
C LEU A 246 -16.28 -7.89 16.57
N ALA A 247 -17.52 -8.38 16.72
CA ALA A 247 -18.74 -7.56 16.68
C ALA A 247 -18.73 -6.40 17.69
N ALA A 248 -18.03 -6.55 18.81
CA ALA A 248 -17.88 -5.50 19.81
C ALA A 248 -16.99 -4.34 19.34
N LEU A 249 -16.11 -4.58 18.37
CA LEU A 249 -15.23 -3.57 17.76
C LEU A 249 -15.78 -3.07 16.43
N ASP A 250 -16.43 -3.95 15.66
CA ASP A 250 -17.09 -3.62 14.42
C ASP A 250 -18.47 -4.31 14.37
N PRO A 251 -19.56 -3.57 14.61
CA PRO A 251 -20.91 -4.13 14.62
C PRO A 251 -21.35 -4.84 13.33
N LYS A 252 -20.64 -4.61 12.21
CA LYS A 252 -20.91 -5.28 10.92
C LYS A 252 -20.10 -6.57 10.73
N ALA A 253 -19.25 -6.95 11.70
CA ALA A 253 -18.40 -8.15 11.61
C ALA A 253 -19.21 -9.44 11.48
N ASP A 254 -20.25 -9.62 12.29
CA ASP A 254 -21.07 -10.84 12.25
C ASP A 254 -21.72 -11.07 10.89
N ALA A 255 -22.18 -9.99 10.25
CA ALA A 255 -22.74 -10.08 8.91
C ALA A 255 -21.72 -10.63 7.90
N ARG A 256 -20.48 -10.13 7.94
CA ARG A 256 -19.39 -10.55 7.06
C ARG A 256 -18.92 -11.98 7.34
N LEU A 257 -18.86 -12.36 8.62
CA LEU A 257 -18.47 -13.72 9.02
C LEU A 257 -19.52 -14.75 8.60
N ARG A 258 -20.81 -14.41 8.68
CA ARG A 258 -21.91 -15.30 8.28
C ARG A 258 -21.80 -15.76 6.82
N ASP A 259 -21.34 -14.90 5.92
CA ASP A 259 -21.18 -15.26 4.50
C ASP A 259 -20.18 -16.42 4.30
N LEU A 260 -19.13 -16.46 5.11
CA LEU A 260 -18.12 -17.52 5.08
C LEU A 260 -18.62 -18.82 5.71
N PHE A 261 -19.43 -18.71 6.77
CA PHE A 261 -20.07 -19.85 7.44
C PHE A 261 -21.26 -20.45 6.67
N ALA A 262 -21.84 -19.72 5.71
CA ALA A 262 -23.06 -20.15 5.04
C ALA A 262 -22.87 -21.37 4.13
N ASN A 263 -21.65 -21.66 3.65
CA ASN A 263 -21.43 -22.67 2.62
C ASN A 263 -20.20 -23.54 2.89
N ASP A 264 -20.39 -24.73 3.46
CA ASP A 264 -19.31 -25.68 3.79
C ASP A 264 -18.57 -26.28 2.57
N VAL A 265 -19.03 -25.99 1.34
CA VAL A 265 -18.46 -26.53 0.09
C VAL A 265 -17.58 -25.50 -0.64
N ILE A 266 -17.61 -24.25 -0.20
CA ILE A 266 -16.91 -23.14 -0.88
C ILE A 266 -15.56 -22.91 -0.23
N ASP A 267 -14.53 -22.86 -1.06
CA ASP A 267 -13.21 -22.40 -0.66
C ASP A 267 -13.08 -20.92 -0.91
N TRP A 268 -12.25 -20.27 -0.12
CA TRP A 268 -12.16 -18.82 -0.14
C TRP A 268 -10.75 -18.34 -0.39
N GLN A 269 -10.64 -17.42 -1.33
CA GLN A 269 -9.49 -16.56 -1.48
C GLN A 269 -9.79 -15.25 -0.76
N ILE A 270 -9.03 -14.95 0.28
CA ILE A 270 -9.16 -13.69 1.02
C ILE A 270 -8.06 -12.74 0.56
N ASN A 271 -8.42 -11.74 -0.26
CA ASN A 271 -7.44 -10.85 -0.87
C ASN A 271 -7.79 -9.39 -0.59
N ASN A 272 -6.82 -8.61 -0.12
CA ASN A 272 -6.92 -7.16 0.02
C ASN A 272 -5.53 -6.57 0.37
N ALA A 273 -5.41 -5.25 0.49
CA ALA A 273 -4.16 -4.57 0.78
C ALA A 273 -3.55 -5.01 2.14
N SER A 274 -2.24 -4.84 2.31
CA SER A 274 -1.61 -5.06 3.62
C SER A 274 -2.20 -4.11 4.66
N GLY A 275 -2.48 -4.60 5.87
CA GLY A 275 -3.04 -3.82 6.97
C GLY A 275 -4.56 -3.66 7.00
N THR A 276 -5.30 -4.28 6.07
CA THR A 276 -6.78 -4.26 6.06
C THR A 276 -7.44 -5.22 7.06
N GLY A 277 -6.67 -5.88 7.93
CA GLY A 277 -7.20 -6.79 8.95
C GLY A 277 -7.39 -8.26 8.50
N LYS A 278 -6.80 -8.69 7.38
CA LYS A 278 -6.88 -10.09 6.89
C LYS A 278 -6.60 -11.13 7.98
N SER A 279 -5.41 -11.09 8.58
CA SER A 279 -5.00 -12.07 9.59
C SER A 279 -5.86 -11.99 10.85
N ARG A 280 -6.26 -10.77 11.28
CA ARG A 280 -7.19 -10.61 12.41
C ARG A 280 -8.53 -11.28 12.12
N PHE A 281 -9.05 -11.09 10.91
CA PHE A 281 -10.32 -11.66 10.48
C PHE A 281 -10.24 -13.20 10.38
N LEU A 282 -9.11 -13.75 9.92
CA LEU A 282 -8.84 -15.18 9.96
C LEU A 282 -8.79 -15.74 11.40
N PHE A 283 -8.13 -15.03 12.32
CA PHE A 283 -8.10 -15.42 13.72
C PHE A 283 -9.50 -15.40 14.33
N GLU A 284 -10.33 -14.44 13.95
CA GLU A 284 -11.71 -14.36 14.39
C GLU A 284 -12.48 -15.62 13.96
N LEU A 285 -12.39 -16.03 12.69
CA LEU A 285 -13.00 -17.27 12.18
C LEU A 285 -12.53 -18.50 12.97
N LEU A 286 -11.21 -18.62 13.17
CA LEU A 286 -10.59 -19.74 13.87
C LEU A 286 -10.88 -19.77 15.38
N SER A 287 -11.30 -18.65 15.95
CA SER A 287 -11.71 -18.57 17.36
C SER A 287 -13.17 -18.96 17.57
N LEU A 288 -14.00 -18.87 16.52
CA LEU A 288 -15.40 -19.27 16.53
C LEU A 288 -15.57 -20.75 16.19
N GLU A 289 -14.71 -21.29 15.32
CA GLU A 289 -14.74 -22.70 14.90
C GLU A 289 -13.32 -23.27 14.82
N TYR A 290 -13.17 -24.59 15.07
CA TYR A 290 -11.85 -25.21 14.97
C TYR A 290 -11.31 -25.17 13.54
N GLY A 291 -10.05 -24.79 13.42
CA GLY A 291 -9.30 -24.88 12.17
C GLY A 291 -7.80 -24.97 12.36
N LEU A 292 -7.08 -25.24 11.28
CA LEU A 292 -5.61 -25.24 11.26
C LEU A 292 -5.07 -23.96 10.60
N TYR A 293 -4.10 -23.29 11.19
CA TYR A 293 -3.56 -22.00 10.72
C TYR A 293 -2.11 -22.09 10.26
N PHE A 294 -1.87 -22.10 8.96
CA PHE A 294 -0.55 -22.08 8.35
C PHE A 294 -0.23 -20.65 7.90
N THR A 295 0.97 -20.16 8.17
CA THR A 295 1.43 -18.86 7.65
C THR A 295 2.59 -19.05 6.69
N GLY A 296 2.55 -18.35 5.56
CA GLY A 296 3.65 -18.29 4.60
C GLY A 296 4.78 -17.34 5.00
N LEU A 297 4.52 -16.46 5.97
CA LEU A 297 5.48 -15.46 6.45
C LEU A 297 5.45 -15.41 7.98
N TRP A 298 6.62 -15.62 8.58
CA TRP A 298 6.87 -15.34 9.98
C TRP A 298 8.11 -14.47 10.07
N GLN A 299 8.00 -13.33 10.76
CA GLN A 299 9.10 -12.38 10.89
C GLN A 299 9.00 -11.61 12.20
N GLN A 300 10.03 -11.66 13.04
CA GLN A 300 10.10 -10.80 14.23
C GLN A 300 10.77 -9.46 13.90
N PRO A 301 10.30 -8.34 14.48
CA PRO A 301 9.11 -8.18 15.32
C PRO A 301 7.82 -7.89 14.53
N GLN A 302 7.87 -7.80 13.20
CA GLN A 302 6.81 -7.24 12.36
C GLN A 302 5.56 -8.12 12.25
N ASP A 303 5.74 -9.43 12.05
CA ASP A 303 4.72 -10.46 11.87
C ASP A 303 5.04 -11.70 12.72
N PRO A 304 4.96 -11.61 14.06
CA PRO A 304 5.39 -12.68 14.97
C PRO A 304 4.31 -13.74 15.24
N TYR A 305 3.22 -13.75 14.46
CA TYR A 305 2.05 -14.59 14.69
C TYR A 305 2.16 -15.92 13.93
N GLY A 306 1.88 -17.01 14.61
CA GLY A 306 1.94 -18.35 14.02
C GLY A 306 3.22 -19.12 14.31
N SER A 307 3.29 -20.30 13.71
CA SER A 307 4.46 -21.18 13.73
C SER A 307 5.38 -20.90 12.54
N ARG A 308 6.68 -21.10 12.74
CA ARG A 308 7.70 -21.04 11.67
C ARG A 308 7.79 -22.32 10.84
N ASP A 309 7.06 -23.36 11.24
CA ASP A 309 7.14 -24.71 10.68
C ASP A 309 7.09 -24.77 9.14
N VAL A 310 6.19 -24.02 8.50
CA VAL A 310 6.09 -23.96 7.04
C VAL A 310 7.32 -23.30 6.41
N GLN A 311 7.77 -22.17 6.95
CA GLN A 311 8.93 -21.43 6.43
C GLN A 311 10.21 -22.27 6.56
N ASP A 312 10.42 -22.86 7.74
CA ASP A 312 11.58 -23.68 8.02
C ASP A 312 11.55 -24.97 7.19
N ALA A 313 10.38 -25.60 7.02
CA ALA A 313 10.22 -26.76 6.13
C ALA A 313 10.58 -26.44 4.66
N ILE A 314 10.16 -25.28 4.14
CA ILE A 314 10.51 -24.85 2.77
C ILE A 314 12.00 -24.56 2.65
N SER A 315 12.61 -23.96 3.68
CA SER A 315 14.06 -23.64 3.68
C SER A 315 14.94 -24.89 3.56
N LEU A 316 14.44 -26.04 3.99
CA LEU A 316 15.13 -27.33 3.94
C LEU A 316 14.99 -28.05 2.60
N PHE A 317 14.21 -27.55 1.63
CA PHE A 317 14.04 -28.21 0.33
C PHE A 317 15.39 -28.51 -0.37
N PRO A 318 16.34 -27.56 -0.48
CA PRO A 318 17.61 -27.81 -1.15
C PRO A 318 18.51 -28.80 -0.40
N GLU A 319 18.31 -28.97 0.91
CA GLU A 319 19.11 -29.85 1.76
C GLU A 319 18.62 -31.31 1.73
N ARG A 320 17.41 -31.53 1.23
CA ARG A 320 16.81 -32.87 1.11
C ARG A 320 17.36 -33.59 -0.11
N ASN A 321 18.30 -34.51 0.14
CA ASN A 321 18.67 -35.56 -0.79
C ASN A 321 17.98 -36.86 -0.35
N GLU A 322 17.04 -37.37 -1.15
CA GLU A 322 16.44 -38.69 -0.88
C GLU A 322 17.44 -39.81 -1.25
N HIS A 323 17.36 -40.93 -0.54
CA HIS A 323 18.30 -42.05 -0.67
C HIS A 323 18.14 -42.81 -2.01
N GLU A 324 19.27 -43.27 -2.54
CA GLU A 324 19.48 -44.25 -3.65
C GLU A 324 19.16 -43.84 -5.09
N ALA A 325 18.22 -42.94 -5.35
CA ALA A 325 18.06 -42.32 -6.68
C ALA A 325 18.52 -40.86 -6.63
N VAL A 326 18.98 -40.30 -7.75
CA VAL A 326 19.49 -38.92 -7.89
C VAL A 326 18.34 -37.90 -7.75
N ALA A 327 17.63 -37.90 -6.63
CA ALA A 327 16.48 -37.08 -6.34
C ALA A 327 16.92 -35.95 -5.38
N TYR A 328 17.25 -34.79 -5.96
CA TYR A 328 17.51 -33.55 -5.24
C TYR A 328 16.53 -32.48 -5.71
N PHE A 329 16.26 -31.52 -4.82
CA PHE A 329 15.45 -30.38 -5.17
C PHE A 329 16.22 -29.48 -6.15
N GLU A 330 15.68 -29.27 -7.34
CA GLU A 330 16.29 -28.41 -8.36
C GLU A 330 15.32 -27.27 -8.73
N PRO A 331 15.68 -26.00 -8.45
CA PRO A 331 14.94 -24.86 -8.97
C PRO A 331 15.08 -24.81 -10.49
N LEU A 332 13.99 -24.96 -11.24
CA LEU A 332 14.00 -25.07 -12.71
C LEU A 332 14.26 -23.75 -13.47
N ALA A 333 14.99 -22.80 -12.86
CA ALA A 333 15.28 -21.51 -13.46
C ALA A 333 16.21 -21.69 -14.68
N GLY A 334 15.69 -21.45 -15.88
CA GLY A 334 16.48 -21.43 -17.12
C GLY A 334 16.38 -22.67 -18.02
N LEU A 335 15.57 -23.68 -17.67
CA LEU A 335 15.33 -24.83 -18.55
C LEU A 335 14.30 -24.46 -19.63
N VAL A 336 14.74 -24.42 -20.88
CA VAL A 336 14.00 -23.83 -22.02
C VAL A 336 12.83 -24.72 -22.49
N ASN A 337 12.86 -26.02 -22.20
CA ASN A 337 11.82 -26.95 -22.65
C ASN A 337 11.11 -27.66 -21.48
N PRO A 338 9.84 -27.31 -21.18
CA PRO A 338 9.03 -27.99 -20.15
C PRO A 338 8.84 -29.49 -20.38
N LYS A 339 9.01 -29.94 -21.63
CA LYS A 339 8.85 -31.35 -22.04
C LYS A 339 10.14 -32.15 -21.96
N ASP A 340 11.26 -31.54 -21.56
CA ASP A 340 12.51 -32.26 -21.36
C ASP A 340 12.31 -33.34 -20.27
N PRO A 341 12.64 -34.62 -20.52
CA PRO A 341 12.51 -35.69 -19.53
C PRO A 341 13.22 -35.39 -18.20
N SER A 342 14.33 -34.64 -18.22
CA SER A 342 15.03 -34.22 -17.01
C SER A 342 14.20 -33.23 -16.19
N VAL A 343 13.58 -32.25 -16.85
CA VAL A 343 12.66 -31.28 -16.22
C VAL A 343 11.49 -32.00 -15.57
N LEU A 344 10.89 -32.99 -16.26
CA LEU A 344 9.80 -33.79 -15.70
C LEU A 344 10.25 -34.58 -14.46
N THR A 345 11.46 -35.16 -14.51
CA THR A 345 12.05 -35.88 -13.37
C THR A 345 12.23 -34.96 -12.17
N PHE A 346 12.85 -33.78 -12.38
CA PHE A 346 13.02 -32.79 -11.31
C PHE A 346 11.70 -32.28 -10.75
N ARG A 347 10.67 -32.09 -11.58
CA ARG A 347 9.33 -31.69 -11.12
C ARG A 347 8.71 -32.74 -10.21
N THR A 348 8.79 -34.02 -10.59
CA THR A 348 8.32 -35.13 -9.76
C THR A 348 9.06 -35.17 -8.44
N THR A 349 10.39 -35.12 -8.46
CA THR A 349 11.23 -35.09 -7.26
C THR A 349 10.92 -33.88 -6.36
N ASN A 350 10.83 -32.68 -6.93
CA ASN A 350 10.48 -31.46 -6.19
C ASN A 350 9.12 -31.64 -5.49
N HIS A 351 8.14 -32.21 -6.20
CA HIS A 351 6.81 -32.48 -5.66
C HIS A 351 6.86 -33.50 -4.51
N GLU A 352 7.62 -34.58 -4.64
CA GLU A 352 7.79 -35.60 -3.59
C GLU A 352 8.43 -35.03 -2.33
N ILE A 353 9.52 -34.26 -2.48
CA ILE A 353 10.20 -33.57 -1.37
C ILE A 353 9.23 -32.59 -0.69
N ALA A 354 8.60 -31.71 -1.45
CA ALA A 354 7.66 -30.73 -0.90
C ALA A 354 6.48 -31.42 -0.20
N ARG A 355 5.93 -32.47 -0.82
CA ARG A 355 4.85 -33.27 -0.26
C ARG A 355 5.25 -33.88 1.07
N HIS A 356 6.41 -34.52 1.13
CA HIS A 356 6.89 -35.12 2.36
C HIS A 356 7.04 -34.09 3.49
N MET A 357 7.68 -32.95 3.19
CA MET A 357 7.88 -31.88 4.17
C MET A 357 6.55 -31.33 4.70
N PHE A 358 5.57 -31.08 3.82
CA PHE A 358 4.26 -30.59 4.24
C PHE A 358 3.44 -31.63 5.01
N LEU A 359 3.57 -32.92 4.69
CA LEU A 359 2.98 -33.98 5.51
C LEU A 359 3.53 -33.99 6.93
N ILE A 360 4.85 -33.77 7.11
CA ILE A 360 5.45 -33.66 8.46
C ILE A 360 4.90 -32.45 9.23
N VAL A 361 4.76 -31.30 8.57
CA VAL A 361 4.19 -30.09 9.18
C VAL A 361 2.74 -30.34 9.62
N ILE A 362 1.92 -30.95 8.75
CA ILE A 362 0.53 -31.30 9.08
C ILE A 362 0.47 -32.30 10.23
N LEU A 363 1.30 -33.35 10.21
CA LEU A 363 1.36 -34.34 11.27
C LEU A 363 1.72 -33.69 12.62
N SER A 364 2.69 -32.78 12.65
CA SER A 364 3.07 -32.04 13.85
C SER A 364 1.87 -31.34 14.48
N ARG A 365 1.06 -30.66 13.67
CA ARG A 365 -0.14 -29.96 14.13
C ARG A 365 -1.23 -30.91 14.60
N LEU A 366 -1.45 -32.02 13.90
CA LEU A 366 -2.44 -33.04 14.29
C LEU A 366 -2.07 -33.73 15.61
N ILE A 367 -0.79 -33.95 15.91
CA ILE A 367 -0.33 -34.50 17.18
C ILE A 367 -0.70 -33.56 18.35
N VAL A 368 -0.43 -32.27 18.20
CA VAL A 368 -0.78 -31.27 19.22
C VAL A 368 -2.30 -31.13 19.34
N LEU A 369 -3.02 -31.09 18.20
CA LEU A 369 -4.48 -30.96 18.16
C LEU A 369 -5.19 -32.13 18.84
N GLU A 370 -4.78 -33.37 18.58
CA GLU A 370 -5.37 -34.55 19.22
C GLU A 370 -5.18 -34.52 20.74
N ALA A 371 -3.96 -34.20 21.20
CA ALA A 371 -3.68 -34.07 22.62
C ALA A 371 -4.50 -32.95 23.28
N PHE A 372 -4.67 -31.82 22.57
CA PHE A 372 -5.49 -30.69 23.00
C PHE A 372 -6.96 -31.07 23.11
N VAL A 373 -7.58 -31.56 22.03
CA VAL A 373 -9.01 -31.93 21.97
C VAL A 373 -9.33 -33.02 23.01
N LYS A 374 -8.44 -34.00 23.18
CA LYS A 374 -8.60 -35.04 24.20
C LYS A 374 -8.70 -34.45 25.60
N LYS A 375 -7.78 -33.56 25.99
CA LYS A 375 -7.80 -32.97 27.33
C LYS A 375 -8.92 -31.95 27.49
N TRP A 376 -9.20 -31.17 26.44
CA TRP A 376 -10.26 -30.16 26.46
C TRP A 376 -11.65 -30.81 26.58
N SER A 377 -11.92 -31.88 25.83
CA SER A 377 -13.20 -32.60 25.92
C SER A 377 -13.46 -33.16 27.32
N ILE A 378 -12.44 -33.70 27.99
CA ILE A 378 -12.56 -34.15 29.39
C ILE A 378 -12.89 -32.96 30.30
N ARG A 379 -12.16 -31.85 30.16
CA ARG A 379 -12.36 -30.66 30.99
C ARG A 379 -13.73 -30.02 30.76
N ALA A 380 -14.16 -29.87 29.51
CA ALA A 380 -15.44 -29.25 29.16
C ALA A 380 -16.64 -30.05 29.69
N ARG A 381 -16.56 -31.39 29.69
CA ARG A 381 -17.58 -32.25 30.33
C ARG A 381 -17.59 -32.07 31.84
N HIS A 382 -16.42 -32.06 32.46
CA HIS A 382 -16.29 -31.82 33.89
C HIS A 382 -16.88 -30.46 34.29
N ASP A 383 -16.67 -29.42 33.46
CA ASP A 383 -17.18 -28.08 33.69
C ASP A 383 -18.67 -27.94 33.29
N GLY A 384 -19.32 -29.00 32.80
CA GLY A 384 -20.75 -29.01 32.47
C GLY A 384 -21.13 -28.13 31.28
N LEU A 385 -20.19 -27.86 30.35
CA LEU A 385 -20.45 -27.00 29.20
C LEU A 385 -21.37 -27.68 28.18
N SER A 386 -22.23 -26.88 27.54
CA SER A 386 -22.97 -27.33 26.36
C SER A 386 -22.01 -27.69 25.22
N ALA A 387 -22.47 -28.49 24.26
CA ALA A 387 -21.66 -28.87 23.09
C ALA A 387 -21.14 -27.65 22.32
N ASP A 388 -21.98 -26.64 22.10
CA ASP A 388 -21.62 -25.43 21.35
C ASP A 388 -20.70 -24.50 22.14
N ASP A 389 -20.90 -24.38 23.46
CA ASP A 389 -20.00 -23.58 24.31
C ASP A 389 -18.64 -24.25 24.47
N ALA A 390 -18.62 -25.58 24.64
CA ALA A 390 -17.39 -26.36 24.64
C ALA A 390 -16.65 -26.22 23.32
N ARG A 391 -17.35 -26.25 22.18
CA ARG A 391 -16.75 -26.08 20.85
C ARG A 391 -16.13 -24.69 20.70
N ARG A 392 -16.89 -23.63 20.99
CA ARG A 392 -16.43 -22.24 20.85
C ARG A 392 -15.27 -21.91 21.78
N ALA A 393 -15.37 -22.23 23.06
CA ALA A 393 -14.28 -21.96 24.02
C ALA A 393 -13.02 -22.76 23.68
N GLY A 394 -13.17 -24.01 23.22
CA GLY A 394 -12.05 -24.82 22.76
C GLY A 394 -11.40 -24.29 21.48
N ALA A 395 -12.21 -23.87 20.50
CA ALA A 395 -11.73 -23.24 19.26
C ALA A 395 -10.93 -21.96 19.56
N ARG A 396 -11.43 -21.11 20.47
CA ARG A 396 -10.73 -19.89 20.91
C ARG A 396 -9.36 -20.18 21.53
N LEU A 397 -9.27 -21.15 22.45
CA LEU A 397 -8.00 -21.56 23.05
C LEU A 397 -7.05 -22.19 22.03
N TRP A 398 -7.57 -23.02 21.13
CA TRP A 398 -6.81 -23.64 20.06
C TRP A 398 -6.26 -22.61 19.07
N CYS A 399 -7.07 -21.62 18.68
CA CYS A 399 -6.65 -20.51 17.83
C CYS A 399 -5.47 -19.76 18.47
N ARG A 400 -5.56 -19.42 19.76
CA ARG A 400 -4.47 -18.73 20.46
C ARG A 400 -3.19 -19.55 20.55
N LEU A 401 -3.29 -20.86 20.78
CA LEU A 401 -2.13 -21.74 20.73
C LEU A 401 -1.48 -21.74 19.34
N GLN A 402 -2.25 -21.64 18.26
CA GLN A 402 -1.68 -21.53 16.92
C GLN A 402 -1.04 -20.17 16.66
N ILE A 403 -1.61 -19.08 17.18
CA ILE A 403 -1.06 -17.72 17.06
C ILE A 403 0.24 -17.57 17.87
N TYR A 404 0.29 -18.15 19.07
CA TYR A 404 1.46 -18.15 19.94
C TYR A 404 1.83 -19.60 20.34
N PRO A 405 2.60 -20.31 19.50
CA PRO A 405 2.85 -21.76 19.61
C PRO A 405 3.83 -22.17 20.71
N LYS A 406 3.97 -21.33 21.74
CA LYS A 406 4.83 -21.60 22.89
C LYS A 406 4.15 -22.58 23.84
N LEU A 407 4.78 -23.73 24.10
CA LEU A 407 4.33 -24.70 25.09
C LEU A 407 5.47 -25.08 26.03
N GLY A 408 5.35 -24.68 27.30
CA GLY A 408 6.35 -24.96 28.31
C GLY A 408 7.70 -24.34 27.96
N LYS A 409 8.70 -25.18 27.70
CA LYS A 409 10.06 -24.74 27.32
C LYS A 409 10.23 -24.54 25.81
N ASP A 410 9.33 -25.11 25.00
CA ASP A 410 9.42 -25.05 23.56
C ASP A 410 8.87 -23.71 23.07
N LYS A 411 9.71 -22.94 22.37
CA LYS A 411 9.34 -21.61 21.86
C LYS A 411 8.26 -21.71 20.77
N ASP A 412 8.33 -22.77 19.98
CA ASP A 412 7.38 -23.12 18.92
C ASP A 412 7.26 -24.65 18.88
N ILE A 413 6.17 -25.17 19.43
CA ILE A 413 5.97 -26.61 19.55
C ILE A 413 5.79 -27.29 18.19
N PHE A 414 5.15 -26.63 17.23
CA PHE A 414 4.86 -27.22 15.93
C PHE A 414 6.15 -27.36 15.13
N ASN A 415 6.99 -26.33 15.15
CA ASN A 415 8.30 -26.40 14.50
C ASN A 415 9.25 -27.39 15.19
N SER A 416 9.22 -27.46 16.52
CA SER A 416 10.03 -28.44 17.28
C SER A 416 9.66 -29.88 16.92
N LEU A 417 8.36 -30.19 16.82
CA LEU A 417 7.88 -31.49 16.35
C LEU A 417 8.25 -31.74 14.89
N THR A 418 8.08 -30.75 14.01
CA THR A 418 8.44 -30.84 12.59
C THR A 418 9.91 -31.23 12.44
N THR A 419 10.79 -30.54 13.17
CA THR A 419 12.23 -30.79 13.19
C THR A 419 12.58 -32.19 13.69
N ALA A 420 11.95 -32.64 14.78
CA ALA A 420 12.18 -33.98 15.33
C ALA A 420 11.78 -35.10 14.36
N MET A 421 10.81 -34.83 13.48
CA MET A 421 10.24 -35.81 12.56
C MET A 421 10.80 -35.72 11.13
N LEU A 422 11.84 -34.91 10.90
CA LEU A 422 12.43 -34.76 9.56
C LEU A 422 12.88 -36.10 8.96
N ARG A 423 13.28 -37.09 9.77
CA ARG A 423 13.73 -38.40 9.28
C ARG A 423 12.61 -39.44 9.17
N ALA A 424 11.36 -39.11 9.51
CA ALA A 424 10.25 -40.06 9.34
C ALA A 424 10.06 -40.39 7.86
N SER A 425 9.68 -41.64 7.52
CA SER A 425 9.38 -42.00 6.14
C SER A 425 8.02 -41.44 5.67
N PRO A 426 7.85 -41.03 4.40
CA PRO A 426 6.60 -40.46 3.89
C PRO A 426 5.37 -41.35 4.15
N LYS A 427 5.52 -42.67 3.96
CA LYS A 427 4.46 -43.64 4.22
C LYS A 427 4.07 -43.69 5.70
N SER A 428 5.06 -43.74 6.60
CA SER A 428 4.80 -43.75 8.04
C SER A 428 4.12 -42.46 8.52
N VAL A 429 4.47 -41.32 7.92
CA VAL A 429 3.83 -40.03 8.21
C VAL A 429 2.36 -40.05 7.77
N LEU A 430 2.08 -40.48 6.54
CA LEU A 430 0.72 -40.55 6.00
C LEU A 430 -0.18 -41.51 6.81
N ASP A 431 0.33 -42.70 7.15
CA ASP A 431 -0.39 -43.67 7.97
C ASP A 431 -0.74 -43.08 9.35
N GLN A 432 0.17 -42.30 9.94
CA GLN A 432 -0.06 -41.66 11.22
C GLN A 432 -1.07 -40.50 11.12
N ILE A 433 -1.03 -39.73 10.04
CA ILE A 433 -2.04 -38.69 9.74
C ILE A 433 -3.42 -39.33 9.66
N GLY A 434 -3.60 -40.38 8.87
CA GLY A 434 -4.89 -41.07 8.73
C GLY A 434 -5.45 -41.55 10.07
N LYS A 435 -4.60 -42.16 10.91
CA LYS A 435 -4.98 -42.58 12.27
C LYS A 435 -5.44 -41.40 13.14
N LEU A 436 -4.75 -40.26 13.08
CA LEU A 436 -5.10 -39.08 13.89
C LEU A 436 -6.38 -38.41 13.39
N VAL A 437 -6.56 -38.28 12.07
CA VAL A 437 -7.79 -37.73 11.48
C VAL A 437 -8.99 -38.59 11.86
N SER A 438 -8.94 -39.91 11.63
CA SER A 438 -10.05 -40.80 12.02
C SER A 438 -10.34 -40.77 13.52
N LYS A 439 -9.31 -40.60 14.35
CA LYS A 439 -9.49 -40.45 15.80
C LYS A 439 -10.16 -39.13 16.17
N LEU A 440 -9.75 -38.02 15.55
CA LEU A 440 -10.33 -36.69 15.75
C LEU A 440 -11.79 -36.61 15.28
N GLU A 441 -12.13 -37.33 14.23
CA GLU A 441 -13.49 -37.43 13.67
C GLU A 441 -14.39 -38.46 14.40
N SER A 442 -13.83 -39.23 15.33
CA SER A 442 -14.59 -40.23 16.08
C SER A 442 -15.67 -39.61 16.98
N GLU A 443 -16.68 -40.41 17.30
CA GLU A 443 -17.78 -40.02 18.20
C GLU A 443 -17.31 -39.54 19.59
N ALA A 444 -16.12 -39.97 20.02
CA ALA A 444 -15.55 -39.54 21.30
C ALA A 444 -15.35 -38.02 21.37
N TYR A 445 -15.05 -37.36 20.25
CA TYR A 445 -14.74 -35.94 20.19
C TYR A 445 -15.75 -35.11 19.39
N SER A 446 -16.54 -35.74 18.50
CA SER A 446 -17.48 -35.04 17.60
C SER A 446 -18.48 -34.11 18.31
N TRP A 447 -18.79 -34.38 19.59
CA TRP A 447 -19.68 -33.55 20.38
C TRP A 447 -19.13 -32.12 20.64
N CYS A 448 -17.81 -31.95 20.82
CA CYS A 448 -17.18 -30.64 21.11
C CYS A 448 -16.14 -30.20 20.07
N PHE A 449 -15.90 -31.01 19.05
CA PHE A 449 -14.88 -30.76 18.04
C PHE A 449 -15.41 -31.06 16.64
N ARG A 450 -15.17 -30.12 15.72
CA ARG A 450 -15.37 -30.29 14.28
C ARG A 450 -14.34 -29.44 13.57
N LEU A 451 -13.41 -30.06 12.84
CA LEU A 451 -12.47 -29.31 12.03
C LEU A 451 -13.21 -28.68 10.84
N ARG A 452 -13.33 -27.36 10.83
CA ARG A 452 -14.08 -26.63 9.80
C ARG A 452 -13.18 -25.95 8.79
N PHE A 453 -12.07 -25.38 9.23
CA PHE A 453 -11.19 -24.57 8.39
C PHE A 453 -9.75 -25.08 8.33
N VAL A 454 -9.14 -24.87 7.18
CA VAL A 454 -7.69 -24.96 6.97
C VAL A 454 -7.26 -23.65 6.31
N VAL A 455 -6.50 -22.84 7.04
CA VAL A 455 -6.13 -21.48 6.66
C VAL A 455 -4.67 -21.45 6.23
N VAL A 456 -4.41 -20.86 5.07
CA VAL A 456 -3.08 -20.52 4.57
C VAL A 456 -3.01 -19.00 4.45
N ASP A 457 -2.41 -18.36 5.45
CA ASP A 457 -2.22 -16.91 5.52
C ASP A 457 -0.89 -16.48 4.91
N GLU A 458 -0.77 -15.19 4.59
CA GLU A 458 0.41 -14.60 3.95
C GLU A 458 0.87 -15.38 2.70
N ALA A 459 -0.10 -15.94 1.96
CA ALA A 459 0.15 -16.87 0.87
C ALA A 459 0.88 -16.21 -0.32
N GLN A 460 0.89 -14.88 -0.44
CA GLN A 460 1.71 -14.20 -1.44
C GLN A 460 3.21 -14.46 -1.24
N ARG A 461 3.65 -14.75 -0.01
CA ARG A 461 5.04 -15.15 0.25
C ARG A 461 5.32 -16.51 -0.37
N LEU A 462 4.40 -17.45 -0.24
CA LEU A 462 4.47 -18.76 -0.87
C LEU A 462 4.41 -18.67 -2.40
N CYS A 463 3.60 -17.75 -2.95
CA CYS A 463 3.58 -17.50 -4.39
C CYS A 463 4.93 -16.97 -4.94
N GLY A 464 5.71 -16.28 -4.10
CA GLY A 464 7.03 -15.76 -4.48
C GLY A 464 8.17 -16.78 -4.37
N LEU A 465 7.95 -17.92 -3.71
CA LEU A 465 8.97 -18.93 -3.47
C LEU A 465 8.93 -20.03 -4.52
N TYR A 466 10.09 -20.30 -5.12
CA TYR A 466 10.28 -21.31 -6.15
C TYR A 466 9.22 -21.26 -7.27
N PRO A 467 9.00 -20.11 -7.92
CA PRO A 467 7.88 -19.89 -8.86
C PRO A 467 7.87 -20.85 -10.06
N ASN A 468 9.01 -21.46 -10.36
CA ASN A 468 9.19 -22.39 -11.49
C ASN A 468 9.46 -23.83 -11.08
N ALA A 469 9.52 -24.16 -9.77
CA ALA A 469 9.93 -25.50 -9.34
C ALA A 469 8.83 -26.56 -9.50
N PHE A 470 7.57 -26.14 -9.62
CA PHE A 470 6.40 -27.00 -9.77
C PHE A 470 5.65 -26.68 -11.07
N CYS A 471 4.68 -27.51 -11.43
CA CYS A 471 3.81 -27.29 -12.59
C CYS A 471 2.34 -27.47 -12.27
N ALA A 472 1.49 -26.86 -13.10
CA ALA A 472 0.05 -27.06 -13.09
C ALA A 472 -0.32 -28.49 -13.51
N SER A 473 -1.62 -28.79 -13.51
CA SER A 473 -2.17 -30.09 -13.93
C SER A 473 -1.87 -30.41 -15.41
N ASP A 474 -1.63 -29.40 -16.23
CA ASP A 474 -1.22 -29.54 -17.63
C ASP A 474 0.23 -30.04 -17.82
N GLY A 475 1.01 -30.13 -16.73
CA GLY A 475 2.41 -30.53 -16.77
C GLY A 475 3.35 -29.53 -17.43
N ALA A 476 2.87 -28.33 -17.81
CA ALA A 476 3.63 -27.34 -18.56
C ALA A 476 3.74 -26.01 -17.80
N THR A 477 2.62 -25.49 -17.29
CA THR A 477 2.56 -24.15 -16.74
C THR A 477 3.25 -24.10 -15.38
N PRO A 478 4.28 -23.25 -15.18
CA PRO A 478 5.02 -23.15 -13.93
C PRO A 478 4.14 -22.76 -12.75
N ARG A 479 4.46 -23.28 -11.56
CA ARG A 479 3.73 -23.02 -10.32
C ARG A 479 4.68 -22.83 -9.13
N PRO A 480 4.30 -21.96 -8.18
CA PRO A 480 5.07 -21.73 -6.95
C PRO A 480 4.78 -22.79 -5.89
N VAL A 481 5.50 -22.70 -4.77
CA VAL A 481 5.35 -23.64 -3.63
C VAL A 481 3.98 -23.62 -2.96
N LEU A 482 3.16 -22.59 -3.18
CA LEU A 482 1.77 -22.58 -2.71
C LEU A 482 0.98 -23.80 -3.23
N ARG A 483 1.21 -24.21 -4.48
CA ARG A 483 0.50 -25.34 -5.09
C ARG A 483 0.72 -26.65 -4.35
N PRO A 484 1.94 -27.18 -4.18
CA PRO A 484 2.14 -28.43 -3.45
C PRO A 484 1.62 -28.36 -2.01
N LEU A 485 1.70 -27.21 -1.33
CA LEU A 485 1.09 -27.08 0.01
C LEU A 485 -0.43 -27.32 -0.04
N VAL A 486 -1.15 -26.62 -0.92
CA VAL A 486 -2.63 -26.76 -1.03
C VAL A 486 -3.02 -28.16 -1.48
N LEU A 487 -2.27 -28.78 -2.39
CA LEU A 487 -2.52 -30.16 -2.82
C LEU A 487 -2.42 -31.16 -1.66
N VAL A 488 -1.39 -31.03 -0.81
CA VAL A 488 -1.23 -31.90 0.37
C VAL A 488 -2.31 -31.63 1.40
N LEU A 489 -2.68 -30.37 1.63
CA LEU A 489 -3.79 -30.04 2.52
C LEU A 489 -5.10 -30.67 2.04
N ARG A 490 -5.36 -30.67 0.74
CA ARG A 490 -6.54 -31.33 0.14
C ARG A 490 -6.47 -32.85 0.19
N GLU A 491 -5.29 -33.42 -0.01
CA GLU A 491 -5.05 -34.86 0.12
C GLU A 491 -5.41 -35.35 1.53
N VAL A 492 -5.00 -34.58 2.55
CA VAL A 492 -5.25 -34.94 3.96
C VAL A 492 -6.66 -34.56 4.42
N PHE A 493 -7.19 -33.41 3.96
CA PHE A 493 -8.43 -32.83 4.46
C PHE A 493 -9.47 -32.70 3.35
N ALA A 494 -10.30 -33.73 3.21
CA ALA A 494 -11.40 -33.75 2.25
C ALA A 494 -12.56 -32.83 2.64
N SER A 495 -12.90 -32.72 3.93
CA SER A 495 -14.11 -32.03 4.40
C SER A 495 -13.95 -30.53 4.69
N PRO A 496 -12.90 -30.07 5.40
CA PRO A 496 -12.72 -28.66 5.75
C PRO A 496 -12.61 -27.72 4.54
N GLN A 497 -13.10 -26.49 4.72
CA GLN A 497 -12.91 -25.40 3.77
C GLN A 497 -11.45 -24.93 3.83
N ILE A 498 -10.84 -24.68 2.67
CA ILE A 498 -9.52 -24.05 2.61
C ILE A 498 -9.68 -22.56 2.38
N LEU A 499 -9.08 -21.76 3.26
CA LEU A 499 -9.02 -20.31 3.15
C LEU A 499 -7.58 -19.92 2.80
N VAL A 500 -7.37 -19.31 1.64
CA VAL A 500 -6.05 -18.81 1.20
C VAL A 500 -6.07 -17.29 1.25
N ALA A 501 -5.30 -16.70 2.15
CA ALA A 501 -5.26 -15.26 2.36
C ALA A 501 -3.93 -14.61 1.97
N GLY A 502 -3.99 -13.41 1.41
CA GLY A 502 -2.78 -12.68 1.01
C GLY A 502 -3.04 -11.31 0.38
N THR A 503 -1.98 -10.58 0.06
CA THR A 503 -2.04 -9.21 -0.53
C THR A 503 -1.83 -9.19 -2.05
N LYS A 504 -1.20 -10.23 -2.60
CA LYS A 504 -0.91 -10.41 -4.03
C LYS A 504 -1.21 -11.84 -4.43
N LEU A 505 -2.49 -12.19 -4.39
CA LEU A 505 -2.93 -13.51 -4.81
C LEU A 505 -3.61 -13.39 -6.16
N GLY A 506 -2.89 -13.82 -7.20
CA GLY A 506 -3.49 -14.05 -8.52
C GLY A 506 -4.56 -15.11 -8.37
N GLU A 507 -5.78 -14.79 -8.82
CA GLU A 507 -6.92 -15.70 -8.72
C GLU A 507 -6.65 -17.02 -9.47
N ASP A 508 -5.91 -16.95 -10.57
CA ASP A 508 -5.47 -18.10 -11.36
C ASP A 508 -4.56 -19.04 -10.56
N ILE A 509 -3.60 -18.51 -9.80
CA ILE A 509 -2.68 -19.31 -8.98
C ILE A 509 -3.43 -20.05 -7.89
N VAL A 510 -4.35 -19.36 -7.20
CA VAL A 510 -5.14 -19.95 -6.11
C VAL A 510 -6.16 -20.94 -6.66
N ARG A 511 -6.85 -20.58 -7.75
CA ARG A 511 -7.83 -21.44 -8.42
C ARG A 511 -7.18 -22.70 -8.97
N ASP A 512 -5.98 -22.61 -9.53
CA ASP A 512 -5.24 -23.77 -10.00
C ASP A 512 -4.81 -24.67 -8.83
N ALA A 513 -4.31 -24.08 -7.75
CA ALA A 513 -3.89 -24.81 -6.56
C ALA A 513 -5.06 -25.57 -5.90
N ILE A 514 -6.25 -24.98 -5.87
CA ILE A 514 -7.47 -25.57 -5.28
C ILE A 514 -8.22 -26.47 -6.28
N GLY A 515 -8.40 -26.03 -7.52
CA GLY A 515 -9.23 -26.69 -8.54
C GLY A 515 -8.62 -27.95 -9.14
N SER A 516 -7.31 -28.17 -8.98
CA SER A 516 -6.63 -29.36 -9.50
C SER A 516 -6.83 -30.63 -8.66
N THR A 517 -7.51 -30.57 -7.52
CA THR A 517 -7.71 -31.76 -6.67
C THR A 517 -8.82 -32.66 -7.18
N ILE A 518 -8.41 -33.80 -7.72
CA ILE A 518 -9.24 -34.93 -8.17
C ILE A 518 -10.03 -35.45 -6.97
N GLY A 519 -11.31 -35.09 -6.84
CA GLY A 519 -12.16 -35.61 -5.76
C GLY A 519 -13.40 -34.79 -5.42
N LYS A 520 -13.43 -33.50 -5.77
CA LYS A 520 -14.64 -32.67 -5.68
C LYS A 520 -14.84 -31.88 -6.98
N PRO A 521 -15.55 -32.42 -7.98
CA PRO A 521 -15.85 -31.70 -9.23
C PRO A 521 -16.64 -30.38 -9.05
N ASN A 522 -17.07 -30.04 -7.82
CA ASN A 522 -17.89 -28.87 -7.49
C ASN A 522 -17.27 -27.91 -6.45
N SER A 523 -15.98 -28.03 -6.07
CA SER A 523 -15.40 -27.04 -5.14
C SER A 523 -15.29 -25.69 -5.86
N THR A 524 -16.19 -24.77 -5.52
CA THR A 524 -16.16 -23.42 -6.06
C THR A 524 -15.23 -22.57 -5.21
N LEU A 525 -14.24 -21.94 -5.85
CA LEU A 525 -13.42 -20.91 -5.22
C LEU A 525 -14.14 -19.57 -5.35
N ARG A 526 -14.26 -18.83 -4.24
CA ARG A 526 -14.76 -17.45 -4.23
C ARG A 526 -13.76 -16.50 -3.62
N SER A 527 -13.72 -15.28 -4.15
CA SER A 527 -12.93 -14.20 -3.59
C SER A 527 -13.72 -13.43 -2.53
N PHE A 528 -13.09 -13.12 -1.41
CA PHE A 528 -13.65 -12.34 -0.32
C PHE A 528 -12.76 -11.12 -0.04
N HIS A 529 -13.36 -9.94 -0.10
CA HIS A 529 -12.65 -8.66 0.01
C HIS A 529 -13.20 -7.75 1.12
N ASP A 530 -14.46 -7.97 1.54
CA ASP A 530 -15.10 -7.18 2.60
C ASP A 530 -14.59 -7.60 3.97
N LEU A 531 -13.40 -7.11 4.32
CA LEU A 531 -12.79 -7.28 5.64
C LEU A 531 -13.23 -6.17 6.60
N GLY A 532 -14.12 -5.28 6.15
CA GLY A 532 -14.32 -3.98 6.76
C GLY A 532 -13.25 -2.97 6.36
N GLY A 533 -12.88 -2.11 7.30
CA GLY A 533 -12.07 -0.93 7.04
C GLY A 533 -12.92 0.25 6.55
N GLY A 534 -12.27 1.40 6.34
CA GLY A 534 -12.96 2.67 6.12
C GLY A 534 -13.53 3.21 7.43
N ALA A 535 -12.68 3.37 8.44
CA ALA A 535 -13.04 4.11 9.63
C ALA A 535 -13.17 5.59 9.27
N ASP A 536 -14.33 6.18 9.52
CA ASP A 536 -14.52 7.63 9.54
C ASP A 536 -14.04 8.20 10.89
N ALA A 537 -14.08 9.52 11.03
CA ALA A 537 -13.68 10.19 12.25
C ALA A 537 -14.45 9.70 13.49
N GLU A 538 -15.73 9.35 13.33
CA GLU A 538 -16.57 8.83 14.41
C GLU A 538 -16.08 7.47 14.89
N ARG A 539 -15.79 6.55 13.96
CA ARG A 539 -15.24 5.22 14.27
C ARG A 539 -13.85 5.30 14.91
N ILE A 540 -12.99 6.19 14.41
CA ILE A 540 -11.67 6.42 15.03
C ILE A 540 -11.88 6.93 16.47
N THR A 541 -12.78 7.89 16.69
CA THR A 541 -13.07 8.42 18.03
C THR A 541 -13.64 7.35 18.95
N ALA A 542 -14.57 6.52 18.46
CA ALA A 542 -15.14 5.39 19.21
C ALA A 542 -14.05 4.37 19.59
N LEU A 543 -13.11 4.11 18.68
CA LEU A 543 -11.96 3.25 18.95
C LEU A 543 -11.06 3.84 20.05
N LEU A 544 -10.73 5.14 19.97
CA LEU A 544 -9.94 5.81 21.02
C LEU A 544 -10.64 5.73 22.37
N LYS A 545 -11.96 5.96 22.42
CA LYS A 545 -12.76 5.84 23.65
C LYS A 545 -12.77 4.41 24.19
N ARG A 546 -12.76 3.42 23.31
CA ARG A 546 -12.68 2.01 23.70
C ARG A 546 -11.37 1.68 24.40
N PHE A 547 -10.24 2.18 23.90
CA PHE A 547 -8.92 1.85 24.46
C PHE A 547 -8.47 2.78 25.59
N PHE A 548 -8.83 4.06 25.55
CA PHE A 548 -8.35 5.04 26.54
C PHE A 548 -9.42 5.51 27.52
N GLY A 549 -10.69 5.21 27.26
CA GLY A 549 -11.83 5.67 28.06
C GLY A 549 -12.29 7.08 27.68
N GLU A 550 -13.55 7.39 28.00
CA GLU A 550 -14.17 8.69 27.70
C GLU A 550 -13.42 9.85 28.35
N VAL A 551 -12.95 9.67 29.59
CA VAL A 551 -12.22 10.69 30.35
C VAL A 551 -10.91 11.07 29.67
N TYR A 552 -10.17 10.09 29.14
CA TYR A 552 -8.93 10.36 28.41
C TYR A 552 -9.20 11.11 27.11
N VAL A 553 -10.14 10.60 26.31
CA VAL A 553 -10.45 11.19 24.99
C VAL A 553 -10.99 12.62 25.12
N ALA A 554 -11.80 12.90 26.15
CA ALA A 554 -12.28 14.25 26.44
C ALA A 554 -11.16 15.23 26.83
N ARG A 555 -9.99 14.74 27.28
CA ARG A 555 -8.81 15.55 27.59
C ARG A 555 -7.89 15.75 26.37
N ILE A 556 -8.11 15.02 25.26
CA ILE A 556 -7.35 15.24 24.03
C ILE A 556 -7.78 16.60 23.44
N PRO A 557 -6.86 17.56 23.23
CA PRO A 557 -7.14 18.79 22.53
C PRO A 557 -7.72 18.49 21.16
N ALA A 558 -8.80 19.18 20.84
CA ALA A 558 -9.53 19.00 19.58
C ALA A 558 -8.64 19.10 18.32
N PRO A 559 -7.58 19.93 18.23
CA PRO A 559 -6.68 19.90 17.07
C PRO A 559 -5.98 18.54 16.89
N ILE A 560 -5.52 17.92 17.98
CA ILE A 560 -4.84 16.63 17.94
C ILE A 560 -5.82 15.50 17.63
N LEU A 561 -7.02 15.54 18.24
CA LEU A 561 -8.07 14.58 17.91
C LEU A 561 -8.46 14.68 16.43
N SER A 562 -8.61 15.90 15.91
CA SER A 562 -8.86 16.15 14.48
C SER A 562 -7.79 15.50 13.61
N ASP A 563 -6.52 15.68 13.96
CA ASP A 563 -5.40 15.09 13.22
C ASP A 563 -5.41 13.57 13.25
N VAL A 564 -5.66 12.97 14.41
CA VAL A 564 -5.78 11.51 14.56
C VAL A 564 -6.94 10.98 13.70
N THR A 565 -8.09 11.67 13.71
CA THR A 565 -9.26 11.29 12.93
C THR A 565 -9.13 11.55 11.43
N PHE A 566 -8.20 12.41 11.01
CA PHE A 566 -7.88 12.66 9.61
C PHE A 566 -6.87 11.64 9.07
N TRP A 567 -5.81 11.36 9.80
CA TRP A 567 -4.69 10.55 9.30
C TRP A 567 -4.92 9.04 9.38
N LEU A 568 -5.62 8.57 10.41
CA LEU A 568 -5.78 7.12 10.67
C LEU A 568 -6.99 6.41 10.00
N PRO A 569 -7.95 7.06 9.33
CA PRO A 569 -8.93 6.41 8.46
C PRO A 569 -8.33 5.45 7.41
N GLY A 570 -9.15 4.47 6.99
CA GLY A 570 -8.78 3.48 5.99
C GLY A 570 -8.51 2.09 6.57
N ARG A 571 -7.28 1.61 6.44
CA ARG A 571 -6.79 0.32 6.97
C ARG A 571 -6.75 0.29 8.49
N TYR A 572 -7.18 -0.82 9.09
CA TYR A 572 -7.12 -1.05 10.55
C TYR A 572 -5.70 -0.95 11.12
N ARG A 573 -4.66 -1.19 10.31
CA ARG A 573 -3.26 -1.06 10.73
C ARG A 573 -2.93 0.34 11.25
N PHE A 574 -3.44 1.42 10.64
CA PHE A 574 -3.08 2.78 11.05
C PHE A 574 -3.56 3.11 12.47
N PRO A 575 -4.86 2.96 12.80
CA PRO A 575 -5.32 3.22 14.15
C PRO A 575 -4.83 2.20 15.16
N ALA A 576 -4.63 0.93 14.77
CA ALA A 576 -4.04 -0.07 15.65
C ALA A 576 -2.60 0.29 16.05
N LEU A 577 -1.75 0.71 15.10
CA LEU A 577 -0.39 1.16 15.41
C LEU A 577 -0.41 2.36 16.37
N PHE A 578 -1.28 3.33 16.13
CA PHE A 578 -1.42 4.49 17.00
C PHE A 578 -1.82 4.08 18.41
N VAL A 579 -2.89 3.29 18.55
CA VAL A 579 -3.37 2.83 19.85
C VAL A 579 -2.30 2.02 20.58
N GLN A 580 -1.64 1.09 19.88
CA GLN A 580 -0.61 0.23 20.44
C GLN A 580 0.55 1.05 21.00
N HIS A 581 1.05 2.02 20.25
CA HIS A 581 2.18 2.85 20.69
C HIS A 581 1.82 3.83 21.79
N VAL A 582 0.58 4.36 21.81
CA VAL A 582 0.11 5.18 22.94
C VAL A 582 -0.01 4.32 24.21
N LEU A 583 -0.56 3.10 24.11
CA LEU A 583 -0.63 2.17 25.24
C LEU A 583 0.76 1.81 25.77
N ASP A 584 1.68 1.44 24.87
CA ASP A 584 3.06 1.05 25.20
C ASP A 584 3.82 2.19 25.92
N ARG A 585 3.63 3.44 25.48
CA ARG A 585 4.29 4.62 26.06
C ARG A 585 3.72 5.06 27.41
N GLY A 586 2.47 4.70 27.71
CA GLY A 586 1.87 5.02 28.99
C GLY A 586 1.14 6.36 29.07
N TRP A 587 0.87 6.79 30.30
CA TRP A 587 0.34 8.11 30.58
C TRP A 587 1.42 9.16 30.33
N ARG A 588 1.17 10.00 29.32
CA ARG A 588 2.06 11.10 28.92
C ARG A 588 1.24 12.35 28.63
N PRO A 589 1.87 13.54 28.70
CA PRO A 589 1.27 14.77 28.21
C PRO A 589 0.78 14.62 26.78
N VAL A 590 -0.20 15.43 26.40
CA VAL A 590 -0.87 15.31 25.10
C VAL A 590 0.10 15.54 23.93
N GLU A 591 1.17 16.30 24.15
CA GLU A 591 2.23 16.54 23.18
C GLU A 591 2.88 15.24 22.67
N ASP A 592 2.89 14.17 23.49
CA ASP A 592 3.38 12.85 23.08
C ASP A 592 2.44 12.15 22.08
N LEU A 593 1.12 12.44 22.09
CA LEU A 593 0.18 11.89 21.11
C LEU A 593 0.49 12.40 19.71
N SER A 594 0.78 13.71 19.59
CA SER A 594 1.20 14.31 18.33
C SER A 594 2.51 13.71 17.86
N ALA A 595 3.48 13.48 18.75
CA ALA A 595 4.73 12.82 18.41
C ALA A 595 4.49 11.39 17.88
N VAL A 596 3.64 10.59 18.52
CA VAL A 596 3.28 9.24 18.04
C VAL A 596 2.63 9.30 16.66
N LEU A 597 1.66 10.19 16.46
CA LEU A 597 1.00 10.36 15.17
C LEU A 597 1.99 10.77 14.07
N CYS A 598 2.83 11.77 14.34
CA CYS A 598 3.83 12.27 13.41
C CYS A 598 4.83 11.19 13.01
N ASN A 599 5.30 10.38 13.97
CA ASN A 599 6.21 9.27 13.69
C ASN A 599 5.53 8.19 12.83
N ILE A 600 4.27 7.85 13.11
CA ILE A 600 3.52 6.88 12.29
C ILE A 600 3.34 7.38 10.86
N VAL A 601 2.91 8.63 10.69
CA VAL A 601 2.71 9.23 9.37
C VAL A 601 4.03 9.31 8.62
N GLN A 602 5.11 9.73 9.29
CA GLN A 602 6.45 9.79 8.69
C GLN A 602 6.97 8.42 8.28
N SER A 603 6.86 7.39 9.12
CA SER A 603 7.32 6.04 8.78
C SER A 603 6.52 5.41 7.64
N LEU A 604 5.20 5.65 7.60
CA LEU A 604 4.33 5.06 6.58
C LEU A 604 4.38 5.80 5.24
N SER A 605 4.47 7.13 5.26
CA SER A 605 4.37 7.99 4.07
C SER A 605 5.68 8.65 3.64
N GLY A 606 6.66 8.77 4.54
CA GLY A 606 7.85 9.59 4.35
C GLY A 606 7.62 11.09 4.58
N VAL A 607 6.38 11.54 4.83
CA VAL A 607 6.05 12.95 5.09
C VAL A 607 6.18 13.26 6.57
N ARG A 608 6.93 14.32 6.89
CA ARG A 608 7.07 14.83 8.26
C ARG A 608 6.04 15.94 8.50
N LEU A 609 5.12 15.73 9.45
CA LEU A 609 4.04 16.69 9.74
C LEU A 609 4.51 17.94 10.49
N ALA A 610 5.50 17.78 11.37
CA ALA A 610 6.15 18.91 12.03
C ALA A 610 7.62 18.59 12.35
N GLU A 611 8.48 19.61 12.27
CA GLU A 611 9.95 19.46 12.41
C GLU A 611 10.42 19.36 13.88
N ASP A 612 9.58 19.76 14.82
CA ASP A 612 9.86 19.87 16.24
C ASP A 612 9.62 18.58 17.03
N PHE A 613 8.80 17.66 16.53
CA PHE A 613 8.57 16.40 17.23
C PHE A 613 9.79 15.45 17.18
N PRO A 614 10.16 14.83 18.31
CA PRO A 614 11.26 13.88 18.37
C PRO A 614 10.90 12.57 17.65
N MET A 615 11.91 11.96 17.03
CA MET A 615 11.77 10.62 16.46
C MET A 615 11.68 9.58 17.58
N ILE A 616 10.69 8.71 17.50
CA ILE A 616 10.43 7.64 18.46
C ILE A 616 10.97 6.34 17.84
N SER A 617 12.11 5.85 18.33
CA SER A 617 12.88 4.77 17.70
C SER A 617 12.16 3.42 17.61
N ASN A 618 11.17 3.16 18.46
CA ASN A 618 10.37 1.92 18.43
C ASN A 618 9.17 2.00 17.47
N ILE A 619 8.90 3.15 16.84
CA ILE A 619 7.90 3.30 15.78
C ILE A 619 8.60 3.21 14.43
N ASN A 620 8.63 2.01 13.85
CA ASN A 620 9.20 1.79 12.52
C ASN A 620 8.36 0.82 11.68
N PRO A 621 7.08 1.14 11.41
CA PRO A 621 6.29 0.34 10.49
C PRO A 621 6.85 0.42 9.07
N SER A 622 6.79 -0.71 8.35
CA SER A 622 7.13 -0.73 6.92
C SER A 622 6.27 0.29 6.14
N PRO A 623 6.85 1.04 5.18
CA PRO A 623 6.15 2.03 4.37
C PRO A 623 4.87 1.48 3.73
N VAL A 624 3.86 2.34 3.59
CA VAL A 624 2.56 1.93 3.03
C VAL A 624 2.68 1.60 1.54
N ILE A 625 3.50 2.35 0.82
CA ILE A 625 3.85 2.08 -0.56
C ILE A 625 5.05 1.13 -0.59
N SER A 626 4.91 0.05 -1.37
CA SER A 626 5.98 -0.93 -1.53
C SER A 626 7.27 -0.28 -2.04
N GLN A 627 8.39 -0.59 -1.39
CA GLN A 627 9.73 -0.16 -1.83
C GLN A 627 10.08 -0.61 -3.26
N ARG A 628 9.36 -1.58 -3.83
CA ARG A 628 9.51 -1.98 -5.24
C ARG A 628 9.18 -0.83 -6.20
N LEU A 629 8.23 0.04 -5.85
CA LEU A 629 7.96 1.25 -6.62
C LEU A 629 9.03 2.33 -6.45
N ASN A 630 9.85 2.24 -5.41
CA ASN A 630 10.95 3.17 -5.13
C ASN A 630 12.26 2.76 -5.80
N GLN A 631 12.27 1.67 -6.59
CA GLN A 631 13.45 1.30 -7.36
C GLN A 631 13.77 2.41 -8.37
N VAL A 632 15.07 2.70 -8.52
CA VAL A 632 15.60 3.76 -9.40
C VAL A 632 15.16 3.53 -10.85
N VAL A 633 15.17 2.26 -11.29
CA VAL A 633 14.67 1.86 -12.60
C VAL A 633 13.33 1.19 -12.42
N ILE A 634 12.27 1.86 -12.88
CA ILE A 634 10.94 1.28 -12.96
C ILE A 634 10.96 0.27 -14.12
N PRO A 635 10.67 -1.02 -13.88
CA PRO A 635 10.57 -1.99 -14.96
C PRO A 635 9.56 -1.52 -16.03
N GLU A 636 9.85 -1.78 -17.31
CA GLU A 636 9.02 -1.32 -18.45
C GLU A 636 7.52 -1.61 -18.24
N GLN A 637 7.23 -2.82 -17.76
CA GLN A 637 5.89 -3.31 -17.44
C GLN A 637 5.10 -2.47 -16.42
N HIS A 638 5.76 -1.56 -15.69
CA HIS A 638 5.16 -0.69 -14.69
C HIS A 638 5.14 0.79 -15.09
N LYS A 639 5.66 1.16 -16.26
CA LYS A 639 5.64 2.57 -16.72
C LYS A 639 4.22 3.10 -16.87
N GLU A 640 3.32 2.32 -17.46
CA GLU A 640 1.91 2.69 -17.60
C GLU A 640 1.24 2.90 -16.24
N LEU A 641 1.51 2.02 -15.26
CA LEU A 641 1.02 2.19 -13.89
C LEU A 641 1.50 3.51 -13.29
N VAL A 642 2.75 3.90 -13.53
CA VAL A 642 3.29 5.18 -13.02
C VAL A 642 2.58 6.37 -13.65
N GLU A 643 2.27 6.32 -14.95
CA GLU A 643 1.48 7.36 -15.62
C GLU A 643 0.05 7.45 -15.08
N GLU A 644 -0.59 6.31 -14.82
CA GLU A 644 -1.90 6.25 -14.16
C GLU A 644 -1.83 6.83 -12.74
N LEU A 645 -0.80 6.48 -11.96
CA LEU A 645 -0.62 6.99 -10.60
C LEU A 645 -0.44 8.50 -10.56
N LYS A 646 0.28 9.07 -11.52
CA LYS A 646 0.42 10.52 -11.66
C LYS A 646 -0.94 11.21 -11.81
N LEU A 647 -1.81 10.66 -12.67
CA LEU A 647 -3.17 11.17 -12.87
C LEU A 647 -4.04 10.97 -11.63
N ILE A 648 -3.89 9.84 -10.94
CA ILE A 648 -4.61 9.55 -9.68
C ILE A 648 -4.23 10.56 -8.60
N VAL A 649 -2.94 10.78 -8.37
CA VAL A 649 -2.48 11.75 -7.36
C VAL A 649 -2.96 13.15 -7.71
N LEU A 650 -2.88 13.53 -8.97
CA LEU A 650 -3.39 14.82 -9.44
C LEU A 650 -4.89 14.98 -9.18
N ASN A 651 -5.71 13.99 -9.55
CA ASN A 651 -7.15 14.02 -9.30
C ASN A 651 -7.48 14.03 -7.81
N LEU A 652 -6.72 13.29 -7.00
CA LEU A 652 -6.91 13.23 -5.56
C LEU A 652 -6.58 14.53 -4.85
N VAL A 653 -5.43 15.10 -5.19
CA VAL A 653 -5.00 16.39 -4.66
C VAL A 653 -6.00 17.46 -5.08
N THR A 654 -6.50 17.43 -6.32
CA THR A 654 -7.42 18.46 -6.86
C THR A 654 -8.91 18.23 -6.59
N GLY A 655 -9.27 17.17 -5.85
CA GLY A 655 -10.65 16.93 -5.41
C GLY A 655 -11.59 16.27 -6.44
N LYS A 656 -11.10 15.94 -7.65
CA LYS A 656 -11.90 15.37 -8.76
C LYS A 656 -12.40 13.93 -8.50
N GLY A 657 -12.05 13.33 -7.37
CA GLY A 657 -12.36 11.94 -7.03
C GLY A 657 -11.52 10.93 -7.82
N PHE A 658 -11.79 9.64 -7.57
CA PHE A 658 -11.03 8.56 -8.19
C PHE A 658 -11.38 8.35 -9.66
N PRO A 659 -10.39 8.24 -10.56
CA PRO A 659 -10.66 7.59 -11.83
C PRO A 659 -11.07 6.13 -11.56
N VAL A 660 -12.10 5.64 -12.24
CA VAL A 660 -12.50 4.24 -12.15
C VAL A 660 -11.46 3.40 -12.88
N ILE A 661 -10.59 2.76 -12.11
CA ILE A 661 -9.56 1.85 -12.61
C ILE A 661 -10.23 0.50 -12.85
N LYS A 662 -10.19 0.00 -14.09
CA LYS A 662 -10.81 -1.28 -14.48
C LYS A 662 -9.79 -2.41 -14.67
N ASP A 663 -8.56 -2.05 -15.01
CA ASP A 663 -7.46 -2.97 -15.29
C ASP A 663 -6.39 -2.91 -14.18
N ARG A 664 -5.62 -3.99 -14.02
CA ARG A 664 -4.49 -4.07 -13.07
C ARG A 664 -4.81 -3.80 -11.60
N LEU A 665 -6.04 -4.07 -11.15
CA LEU A 665 -6.47 -3.88 -9.74
C LEU A 665 -5.49 -4.53 -8.75
N GLU A 666 -4.95 -5.70 -9.10
CA GLU A 666 -3.97 -6.42 -8.28
C GLU A 666 -2.68 -5.62 -8.03
N ASP A 667 -2.22 -4.83 -8.99
CA ASP A 667 -1.00 -4.03 -8.83
C ASP A 667 -1.21 -2.92 -7.80
N TYR A 668 -2.34 -2.21 -7.86
CA TYR A 668 -2.69 -1.18 -6.88
C TYR A 668 -2.73 -1.72 -5.45
N VAL A 669 -3.32 -2.90 -5.26
CA VAL A 669 -3.36 -3.58 -3.95
C VAL A 669 -1.97 -4.06 -3.54
N THR A 670 -1.23 -4.66 -4.47
CA THR A 670 0.12 -5.20 -4.25
C THR A 670 1.10 -4.13 -3.81
N PHE A 671 1.04 -2.97 -4.44
CA PHE A 671 1.92 -1.86 -4.13
C PHE A 671 1.46 -1.05 -2.92
N GLY A 672 0.33 -1.43 -2.30
CA GLY A 672 -0.21 -0.77 -1.12
C GLY A 672 -0.84 0.59 -1.42
N ILE A 673 -1.21 0.85 -2.67
CA ILE A 673 -1.75 2.12 -3.16
C ILE A 673 -3.25 2.21 -2.89
N GLY A 674 -3.96 1.10 -3.04
CA GLY A 674 -5.40 1.06 -2.83
C GLY A 674 -5.83 -0.24 -2.19
N ARG A 675 -7.06 -0.24 -1.68
CA ARG A 675 -7.72 -1.41 -1.11
C ARG A 675 -8.93 -1.78 -1.96
N LEU A 676 -9.29 -3.06 -1.94
CA LEU A 676 -10.53 -3.52 -2.57
C LEU A 676 -11.70 -3.05 -1.70
N GLY A 677 -12.60 -2.26 -2.29
CA GLY A 677 -13.82 -1.78 -1.67
C GLY A 677 -14.89 -2.88 -1.55
N LYS A 678 -16.07 -2.53 -1.00
CA LYS A 678 -17.22 -3.43 -1.09
C LYS A 678 -17.61 -3.56 -2.56
N SER A 679 -17.81 -4.80 -3.01
CA SER A 679 -18.52 -5.05 -4.26
C SER A 679 -19.87 -4.35 -4.14
N LEU A 680 -20.18 -3.44 -5.08
CA LEU A 680 -21.51 -2.85 -5.18
C LEU A 680 -22.53 -4.00 -5.20
N SER A 681 -23.58 -3.90 -4.38
CA SER A 681 -24.55 -4.98 -4.22
C SER A 681 -25.16 -5.36 -5.57
N LEU A 682 -25.49 -6.64 -5.75
CA LEU A 682 -26.18 -7.13 -6.95
C LEU A 682 -27.45 -6.33 -7.28
N ASP A 683 -28.08 -5.69 -6.29
CA ASP A 683 -29.28 -4.89 -6.45
C ASP A 683 -29.05 -3.55 -7.20
N ASP A 684 -27.80 -3.06 -7.27
CA ASP A 684 -27.44 -1.82 -7.96
C ASP A 684 -27.00 -2.05 -9.42
N ILE A 685 -27.05 -3.29 -9.92
CA ILE A 685 -26.41 -3.66 -11.19
C ILE A 685 -27.43 -4.27 -12.15
N THR A 686 -27.65 -3.57 -13.27
CA THR A 686 -28.36 -4.12 -14.43
C THR A 686 -27.65 -5.38 -14.96
N PRO A 687 -28.36 -6.50 -15.23
CA PRO A 687 -27.78 -7.83 -15.44
C PRO A 687 -26.86 -8.04 -16.66
N THR A 688 -26.59 -7.03 -17.49
CA THR A 688 -26.00 -7.24 -18.82
C THR A 688 -24.49 -7.07 -18.92
N LYS A 689 -23.79 -6.52 -17.91
CA LYS A 689 -22.31 -6.47 -17.87
C LYS A 689 -21.78 -6.44 -16.42
N VAL A 690 -21.90 -7.56 -15.71
CA VAL A 690 -21.38 -7.66 -14.33
C VAL A 690 -19.89 -8.02 -14.39
N ASP A 691 -19.03 -7.01 -14.36
CA ASP A 691 -17.65 -7.21 -13.94
C ASP A 691 -17.68 -7.37 -12.41
N ASN A 692 -17.58 -8.61 -11.91
CA ASN A 692 -17.64 -8.96 -10.47
C ASN A 692 -16.45 -8.41 -9.65
N ARG A 693 -15.65 -7.50 -10.23
CA ARG A 693 -14.46 -6.95 -9.59
C ARG A 693 -14.86 -5.85 -8.63
N SER A 694 -14.42 -6.01 -7.38
CA SER A 694 -14.55 -4.95 -6.38
C SER A 694 -13.72 -3.73 -6.82
N PRO A 695 -14.26 -2.50 -6.73
CA PRO A 695 -13.52 -1.30 -7.12
C PRO A 695 -12.31 -1.11 -6.20
N ILE A 696 -11.25 -0.50 -6.73
CA ILE A 696 -10.13 -0.03 -5.91
C ILE A 696 -10.52 1.32 -5.30
N VAL A 697 -10.37 1.42 -3.99
CA VAL A 697 -10.60 2.64 -3.22
C VAL A 697 -9.25 3.11 -2.68
N ILE A 698 -8.89 4.38 -2.88
CA ILE A 698 -7.70 4.98 -2.29
C ILE A 698 -8.15 6.06 -1.30
N ASP A 699 -8.76 5.59 -0.23
CA ASP A 699 -9.33 6.34 0.89
C ASP A 699 -8.53 7.38 1.62
N GLU A 700 -7.22 7.12 1.60
CA GLU A 700 -6.45 7.05 2.83
C GLU A 700 -5.45 8.20 2.81
N PRO A 701 -5.54 9.20 3.70
CA PRO A 701 -4.67 10.37 3.64
C PRO A 701 -3.18 10.01 3.74
N ILE A 702 -2.83 9.01 4.55
CA ILE A 702 -1.45 8.48 4.62
C ILE A 702 -0.98 7.94 3.27
N VAL A 703 -1.85 7.28 2.50
CA VAL A 703 -1.47 6.75 1.18
C VAL A 703 -1.31 7.86 0.16
N LEU A 704 -2.20 8.86 0.18
CA LEU A 704 -2.06 10.04 -0.68
C LEU A 704 -0.76 10.79 -0.37
N ALA A 705 -0.47 11.06 0.91
CA ALA A 705 0.78 11.66 1.34
C ALA A 705 2.00 10.85 0.88
N ALA A 706 1.93 9.52 0.98
CA ALA A 706 2.99 8.63 0.51
C ALA A 706 3.20 8.73 -1.01
N LEU A 707 2.12 8.81 -1.79
CA LEU A 707 2.20 8.92 -3.25
C LEU A 707 2.76 10.27 -3.69
N VAL A 708 2.34 11.35 -3.04
CA VAL A 708 2.89 12.70 -3.28
C VAL A 708 4.37 12.73 -2.95
N GLN A 709 4.76 12.17 -1.80
CA GLN A 709 6.17 12.08 -1.42
C GLN A 709 6.96 11.25 -2.43
N TRP A 710 6.43 10.09 -2.83
CA TRP A 710 7.04 9.23 -3.85
C TRP A 710 7.28 9.97 -5.17
N LEU A 711 6.30 10.74 -5.66
CA LEU A 711 6.48 11.57 -6.86
C LEU A 711 7.55 12.65 -6.66
N ASN A 712 7.55 13.33 -5.52
CA ASN A 712 8.51 14.40 -5.24
C ASN A 712 9.95 13.90 -5.05
N THR A 713 10.15 12.62 -4.70
CA THR A 713 11.51 12.03 -4.65
C THR A 713 12.12 11.76 -6.04
N ARG A 714 11.35 11.96 -7.12
CA ARG A 714 11.83 11.73 -8.50
C ARG A 714 12.08 13.05 -9.24
N PRO A 715 13.33 13.34 -9.64
CA PRO A 715 13.69 14.57 -10.32
C PRO A 715 12.87 14.83 -11.59
N GLU A 716 12.59 13.76 -12.35
CA GLU A 716 11.90 13.84 -13.64
C GLU A 716 10.37 13.92 -13.54
N ASN A 717 9.79 13.86 -12.33
CA ASN A 717 8.35 13.69 -12.12
C ASN A 717 7.83 14.40 -10.87
N THR A 718 8.34 15.59 -10.57
CA THR A 718 7.81 16.36 -9.43
C THR A 718 6.33 16.67 -9.66
N PHE A 719 5.57 16.88 -8.59
CA PHE A 719 4.15 17.20 -8.74
C PHE A 719 3.92 18.49 -9.56
N ASN A 720 4.87 19.44 -9.52
CA ASN A 720 4.88 20.63 -10.39
C ASN A 720 4.94 20.26 -11.88
N ASP A 721 5.79 19.29 -12.24
CA ASP A 721 5.95 18.83 -13.63
C ASP A 721 4.67 18.17 -14.13
N LEU A 722 3.98 17.42 -13.26
CA LEU A 722 2.71 16.77 -13.59
C LEU A 722 1.62 17.79 -13.90
N LEU A 723 1.46 18.81 -13.07
CA LEU A 723 0.52 19.91 -13.32
C LEU A 723 0.85 20.66 -14.61
N THR A 724 2.15 20.92 -14.85
CA THR A 724 2.62 21.58 -16.07
C THR A 724 2.29 20.74 -17.32
N ARG A 725 2.42 19.42 -17.22
CA ARG A 725 2.09 18.48 -18.30
C ARG A 725 0.58 18.35 -18.53
N GLU A 726 -0.23 18.30 -17.46
CA GLU A 726 -1.70 18.33 -17.56
C GLU A 726 -2.12 19.59 -18.31
N LEU A 727 -1.57 20.76 -17.96
CA LEU A 727 -1.85 22.00 -18.67
C LEU A 727 -1.54 21.90 -20.15
N ARG A 728 -0.32 21.47 -20.48
CA ARG A 728 0.12 21.38 -21.87
C ARG A 728 -0.81 20.48 -22.67
N SER A 729 -1.12 19.30 -22.12
CA SER A 729 -2.05 18.35 -22.72
C SER A 729 -3.44 18.94 -22.95
N SER A 730 -4.01 19.64 -21.95
CA SER A 730 -5.32 20.30 -22.10
C SER A 730 -5.32 21.42 -23.13
N TYR A 731 -4.19 22.13 -23.34
CA TYR A 731 -4.08 23.17 -24.36
C TYR A 731 -3.87 22.63 -25.77
N GLU A 732 -3.19 21.49 -25.88
CA GLU A 732 -3.06 20.74 -27.13
C GLU A 732 -4.39 20.07 -27.53
N ASN A 733 -5.24 19.73 -26.56
CA ASN A 733 -6.57 19.18 -26.82
C ASN A 733 -7.53 20.25 -27.38
N PRO A 734 -8.25 19.98 -28.49
CA PRO A 734 -9.22 20.92 -29.06
C PRO A 734 -10.44 21.22 -28.17
N LYS A 735 -10.72 20.43 -27.11
CA LYS A 735 -11.89 20.67 -26.24
C LYS A 735 -11.64 21.82 -25.26
N ASP A 736 -12.30 22.96 -25.49
CA ASP A 736 -12.13 24.17 -24.67
C ASP A 736 -12.54 24.00 -23.20
N SER A 737 -13.47 23.09 -22.86
CA SER A 737 -13.89 22.87 -21.47
C SER A 737 -12.78 22.31 -20.57
N GLU A 738 -11.87 21.49 -21.12
CA GLU A 738 -10.79 20.87 -20.35
C GLU A 738 -9.71 21.89 -19.96
N LYS A 739 -9.51 22.91 -20.81
CA LYS A 739 -8.57 24.02 -20.55
C LYS A 739 -8.94 24.82 -19.30
N GLY A 740 -10.25 25.02 -19.09
CA GLY A 740 -10.78 25.69 -17.90
C GLY A 740 -10.42 24.93 -16.62
N PHE A 741 -10.72 23.63 -16.56
CA PHE A 741 -10.44 22.81 -15.38
C PHE A 741 -8.94 22.67 -15.09
N ALA A 742 -8.09 22.52 -16.11
CA ALA A 742 -6.64 22.48 -15.93
C ALA A 742 -6.10 23.81 -15.38
N TRP A 743 -6.63 24.93 -15.86
CA TRP A 743 -6.28 26.26 -15.34
C TRP A 743 -6.65 26.42 -13.86
N GLU A 744 -7.85 26.01 -13.47
CA GLU A 744 -8.29 26.06 -12.07
C GLU A 744 -7.36 25.26 -11.15
N ASN A 745 -7.04 24.02 -11.54
CA ASN A 745 -6.18 23.13 -10.75
C ASN A 745 -4.81 23.74 -10.47
N ILE A 746 -4.21 24.35 -11.49
CA ILE A 746 -2.89 24.98 -11.39
C ILE A 746 -2.94 26.22 -10.53
N LEU A 747 -3.95 27.05 -10.74
CA LEU A 747 -4.12 28.26 -9.95
C LEU A 747 -4.32 27.92 -8.47
N LEU A 748 -5.14 26.92 -8.16
CA LEU A 748 -5.36 26.41 -6.80
C LEU A 748 -4.05 25.93 -6.16
N PHE A 749 -3.27 25.16 -6.90
CA PHE A 749 -1.97 24.69 -6.45
C PHE A 749 -0.99 25.84 -6.20
N LYS A 750 -0.92 26.82 -7.10
CA LYS A 750 -0.05 28.00 -6.96
C LYS A 750 -0.47 28.91 -5.82
N LEU A 751 -1.77 29.12 -5.65
CA LEU A 751 -2.32 29.82 -4.50
C LEU A 751 -1.94 29.08 -3.22
N LYS A 752 -2.04 27.74 -3.17
CA LYS A 752 -1.61 26.96 -2.00
C LYS A 752 -0.13 27.19 -1.69
N GLN A 753 0.76 27.03 -2.66
CA GLN A 753 2.21 27.21 -2.46
C GLN A 753 2.53 28.62 -1.95
N THR A 754 1.91 29.64 -2.54
CA THR A 754 2.19 31.04 -2.25
C THR A 754 1.64 31.47 -0.90
N LEU A 755 0.40 31.06 -0.58
CA LEU A 755 -0.30 31.51 0.63
C LEU A 755 0.01 30.65 1.88
N SER A 756 0.61 29.46 1.72
CA SER A 756 0.93 28.57 2.86
C SER A 756 2.36 28.76 3.40
N VAL A 757 3.06 29.83 3.00
CA VAL A 757 4.39 30.14 3.53
C VAL A 757 4.30 30.47 5.02
N ALA A 758 5.27 29.99 5.81
CA ALA A 758 5.25 30.08 7.28
C ALA A 758 5.13 31.51 7.82
N ASN A 759 5.68 32.50 7.11
CA ASN A 759 5.59 33.92 7.47
C ASN A 759 4.46 34.67 6.73
N GLY A 760 3.69 33.95 5.90
CA GLY A 760 2.72 34.52 4.99
C GLY A 760 3.34 35.32 3.83
N VAL A 761 2.48 35.92 3.02
CA VAL A 761 2.85 36.80 1.90
C VAL A 761 1.96 38.05 1.91
N PRO A 762 2.45 39.24 1.49
CA PRO A 762 1.59 40.40 1.31
C PRO A 762 0.44 40.09 0.34
N LEU A 763 -0.81 40.40 0.72
CA LEU A 763 -1.96 40.09 -0.14
C LEU A 763 -1.89 40.84 -1.48
N THR A 764 -1.29 42.04 -1.51
CA THR A 764 -1.01 42.79 -2.76
C THR A 764 -0.09 42.06 -3.73
N ASP A 765 0.74 41.15 -3.24
CA ASP A 765 1.63 40.37 -4.09
C ASP A 765 0.85 39.26 -4.78
N VAL A 766 -0.31 38.85 -4.23
CA VAL A 766 -1.19 37.82 -4.79
C VAL A 766 -2.33 38.43 -5.62
N VAL A 767 -2.93 39.53 -5.15
CA VAL A 767 -4.08 40.18 -5.80
C VAL A 767 -3.91 41.70 -5.93
N ASP A 768 -4.44 42.27 -7.00
CA ASP A 768 -4.46 43.70 -7.29
C ASP A 768 -5.90 44.25 -7.18
N PHE A 769 -6.14 45.09 -6.17
CA PHE A 769 -7.45 45.66 -5.86
C PHE A 769 -7.84 46.74 -6.86
N LYS A 770 -8.92 46.51 -7.61
CA LYS A 770 -9.47 47.45 -8.59
C LYS A 770 -10.66 48.26 -8.06
N TYR A 771 -11.31 47.78 -7.00
CA TYR A 771 -12.47 48.44 -6.42
C TYR A 771 -12.53 48.23 -4.90
N LEU A 772 -12.82 49.31 -4.16
CA LEU A 772 -12.88 49.37 -2.69
C LEU A 772 -11.67 48.71 -2.03
N ARG A 773 -10.47 49.22 -2.33
CA ARG A 773 -9.22 48.70 -1.75
C ARG A 773 -9.28 48.84 -0.22
N PRO A 774 -9.25 47.73 0.53
CA PRO A 774 -9.29 47.80 1.99
C PRO A 774 -7.96 48.33 2.54
N GLN A 775 -7.99 48.95 3.72
CA GLN A 775 -6.78 49.50 4.37
C GLN A 775 -5.74 48.41 4.66
N TRP A 776 -6.20 47.19 4.97
CA TRP A 776 -5.36 46.02 5.21
C TRP A 776 -4.91 45.32 3.92
N ALA A 777 -5.18 45.84 2.72
CA ALA A 777 -4.81 45.20 1.45
C ALA A 777 -3.33 44.82 1.37
N GLY A 778 -2.44 45.61 1.98
CA GLY A 778 -0.99 45.32 2.03
C GLY A 778 -0.55 44.41 3.18
N SER A 779 -1.48 43.91 3.99
CA SER A 779 -1.16 43.03 5.12
C SER A 779 -0.67 41.67 4.61
N THR A 780 0.23 41.07 5.37
CA THR A 780 0.64 39.69 5.18
C THR A 780 -0.54 38.76 5.47
N VAL A 781 -0.73 37.76 4.61
CA VAL A 781 -1.79 36.75 4.70
C VAL A 781 -1.21 35.34 4.76
N GLN A 782 -1.93 34.45 5.44
CA GLN A 782 -1.68 33.01 5.44
C GLN A 782 -2.95 32.25 5.07
N LEU A 783 -2.81 31.18 4.30
CA LEU A 783 -3.89 30.27 3.99
C LEU A 783 -4.35 29.53 5.25
N ILE A 784 -5.67 29.46 5.47
CA ILE A 784 -6.27 28.67 6.54
C ILE A 784 -7.06 27.51 5.94
N SER A 785 -6.90 26.33 6.54
CA SER A 785 -7.69 25.14 6.23
C SER A 785 -9.05 25.17 6.93
N VAL A 786 -9.11 25.73 8.14
CA VAL A 786 -10.34 25.87 8.93
C VAL A 786 -10.37 27.26 9.54
N MET A 787 -11.47 28.00 9.32
CA MET A 787 -11.68 29.31 9.94
C MET A 787 -12.07 29.17 11.41
N SER A 788 -11.70 30.14 12.24
CA SER A 788 -12.04 30.19 13.67
C SER A 788 -13.54 30.04 13.92
N ALA A 789 -14.37 30.72 13.12
CA ALA A 789 -15.84 30.68 13.21
C ALA A 789 -16.45 29.31 12.88
N PHE A 790 -15.73 28.49 12.11
CA PHE A 790 -16.17 27.16 11.68
C PHE A 790 -15.54 26.04 12.50
N SER A 791 -14.54 26.38 13.32
CA SER A 791 -13.83 25.48 14.19
C SER A 791 -14.61 25.22 15.47
N THR A 792 -14.70 23.96 15.88
CA THR A 792 -15.28 23.59 17.19
C THR A 792 -14.48 24.16 18.37
N THR A 793 -13.22 24.52 18.14
CA THR A 793 -12.32 25.10 19.16
C THR A 793 -12.35 26.62 19.21
N GLY A 794 -12.95 27.27 18.21
CA GLY A 794 -12.82 28.70 18.00
C GLY A 794 -11.42 29.14 17.52
N ALA A 795 -10.48 28.22 17.26
CA ALA A 795 -9.16 28.52 16.72
C ALA A 795 -9.10 28.15 15.23
N HIS A 796 -8.41 28.99 14.45
CA HIS A 796 -8.13 28.73 13.05
C HIS A 796 -7.01 27.70 12.87
N VAL A 797 -7.01 27.01 11.74
CA VAL A 797 -5.96 26.04 11.38
C VAL A 797 -5.25 26.55 10.13
N ILE A 798 -3.96 26.84 10.25
CA ILE A 798 -3.12 27.25 9.11
C ILE A 798 -2.94 26.06 8.18
N ALA A 799 -3.10 26.29 6.87
CA ALA A 799 -2.90 25.25 5.88
C ALA A 799 -1.41 24.90 5.78
N SER A 800 -1.09 23.60 5.75
CA SER A 800 0.29 23.17 5.55
C SER A 800 0.81 23.60 4.19
N SER A 801 2.09 24.01 4.15
CA SER A 801 2.83 24.22 2.90
C SER A 801 3.08 22.90 2.16
N THR A 802 3.16 21.79 2.88
CA THR A 802 3.28 20.46 2.30
C THR A 802 1.92 20.01 1.73
N ILE A 803 1.98 19.22 0.66
CA ILE A 803 0.79 18.56 0.12
C ILE A 803 0.71 17.21 0.79
N ASP A 804 0.00 17.21 1.90
CA ASP A 804 -0.21 16.09 2.80
C ASP A 804 -1.61 15.49 2.65
N GLY A 805 -2.47 16.08 1.82
CA GLY A 805 -3.81 15.60 1.52
C GLY A 805 -4.46 16.31 0.33
N PRO A 806 -5.79 16.12 0.12
CA PRO A 806 -6.55 16.90 -0.85
C PRO A 806 -6.43 18.38 -0.55
N ILE A 807 -6.20 19.19 -1.58
CA ILE A 807 -6.14 20.64 -1.45
C ILE A 807 -7.52 21.26 -1.65
N VAL A 808 -8.39 20.58 -2.40
CA VAL A 808 -9.72 21.05 -2.76
C VAL A 808 -10.80 20.10 -2.25
N PHE A 809 -11.81 20.67 -1.62
CA PHE A 809 -13.05 20.01 -1.25
C PHE A 809 -14.07 20.36 -2.33
N GLU A 810 -14.32 19.39 -3.23
CA GLU A 810 -15.28 19.55 -4.32
C GLU A 810 -16.66 19.09 -3.86
N SER A 811 -17.64 19.98 -4.00
CA SER A 811 -19.03 19.75 -3.65
C SER A 811 -19.89 19.74 -4.91
N LYS A 812 -20.82 18.78 -4.98
CA LYS A 812 -21.81 18.70 -6.07
C LYS A 812 -23.21 19.08 -5.62
N LEU A 813 -23.43 19.20 -4.31
CA LEU A 813 -24.74 19.40 -3.72
C LEU A 813 -24.68 20.51 -2.65
N PRO A 814 -25.73 21.34 -2.49
CA PRO A 814 -25.73 22.42 -1.51
C PRO A 814 -25.40 21.97 -0.08
N TYR A 815 -25.92 20.82 0.36
CA TYR A 815 -25.63 20.31 1.71
C TYR A 815 -24.16 19.89 1.89
N THR A 816 -23.49 19.37 0.84
CA THR A 816 -22.06 19.05 0.92
C THR A 816 -21.23 20.33 0.99
N THR A 817 -21.63 21.39 0.29
CA THR A 817 -21.00 22.71 0.37
C THR A 817 -21.10 23.27 1.79
N LEU A 818 -22.27 23.13 2.44
CA LEU A 818 -22.46 23.56 3.82
C LEU A 818 -21.55 22.84 4.82
N ARG A 819 -21.18 21.57 4.58
CA ARG A 819 -20.28 20.82 5.49
C ARG A 819 -18.91 21.48 5.63
N TRP A 820 -18.40 22.09 4.56
CA TRP A 820 -17.15 22.86 4.61
C TRP A 820 -17.27 24.08 5.53
N PHE A 821 -18.36 24.85 5.41
CA PHE A 821 -18.65 25.99 6.31
C PHE A 821 -18.98 25.58 7.75
N GLN A 822 -19.29 24.31 7.99
CA GLN A 822 -19.59 23.79 9.33
C GLN A 822 -18.38 23.11 9.99
N GLY A 823 -17.26 22.96 9.26
CA GLY A 823 -16.10 22.21 9.74
C GLY A 823 -16.38 20.73 10.02
N GLN A 824 -17.52 20.18 9.55
CA GLN A 824 -18.03 18.86 9.96
C GLN A 824 -17.20 17.69 9.44
N ASP A 825 -16.33 17.92 8.47
CA ASP A 825 -15.57 16.86 7.83
C ASP A 825 -14.08 16.90 8.15
N GLY A 826 -13.69 17.69 9.16
CA GLY A 826 -12.30 17.70 9.67
C GLY A 826 -11.27 18.11 8.60
N HIS A 827 -11.71 18.81 7.57
CA HIS A 827 -10.91 19.01 6.39
C HIS A 827 -9.77 19.97 6.65
N ARG A 828 -8.55 19.44 6.62
CA ARG A 828 -7.32 20.18 6.31
C ARG A 828 -7.32 20.80 4.89
N VAL A 829 -8.48 20.84 4.24
CA VAL A 829 -8.68 21.19 2.83
C VAL A 829 -9.04 22.66 2.72
N ALA A 830 -8.05 23.46 2.31
CA ALA A 830 -8.12 24.91 2.36
C ALA A 830 -8.99 25.56 1.27
N PHE A 831 -9.32 24.83 0.21
CA PHE A 831 -10.12 25.33 -0.89
C PHE A 831 -11.45 24.57 -0.99
N LEU A 832 -12.54 25.30 -1.14
CA LEU A 832 -13.87 24.77 -1.45
C LEU A 832 -14.17 25.07 -2.92
N LYS A 833 -14.45 24.03 -3.72
CA LYS A 833 -15.19 24.15 -4.97
C LYS A 833 -16.66 23.87 -4.64
N PRO A 834 -17.51 24.91 -4.49
CA PRO A 834 -18.90 24.70 -4.12
C PRO A 834 -19.66 24.04 -5.27
N ASP A 835 -20.90 23.62 -5.00
CA ASP A 835 -21.81 23.19 -6.06
C ASP A 835 -22.05 24.31 -7.09
N ASP A 836 -22.43 23.90 -8.31
CA ASP A 836 -22.57 24.78 -9.48
C ASP A 836 -23.54 25.95 -9.26
N ASP A 837 -24.45 25.85 -8.28
CA ASP A 837 -25.49 26.82 -8.00
C ASP A 837 -25.12 27.86 -6.93
N LEU A 838 -24.01 27.68 -6.19
CA LEU A 838 -23.60 28.67 -5.19
C LEU A 838 -23.14 29.97 -5.87
N GLY A 839 -22.41 29.88 -6.98
CA GLY A 839 -21.96 31.02 -7.79
C GLY A 839 -20.45 31.13 -7.99
N PRO A 840 -19.64 31.23 -6.91
CA PRO A 840 -18.17 31.22 -7.01
C PRO A 840 -17.63 29.90 -7.55
N ASP A 841 -16.48 29.93 -8.23
CA ASP A 841 -15.82 28.70 -8.66
C ASP A 841 -14.98 28.11 -7.51
N VAL A 842 -14.37 28.96 -6.68
CA VAL A 842 -13.56 28.57 -5.52
C VAL A 842 -13.77 29.53 -4.35
N ILE A 843 -13.78 29.01 -3.13
CA ILE A 843 -13.76 29.77 -1.88
C ILE A 843 -12.57 29.31 -1.04
N LEU A 844 -11.86 30.25 -0.40
CA LEU A 844 -10.82 29.95 0.59
C LEU A 844 -10.83 30.98 1.72
N GLY A 845 -10.33 30.58 2.88
CA GLY A 845 -10.09 31.50 4.00
C GLY A 845 -8.63 31.96 4.03
N LEU A 846 -8.40 33.19 4.45
CA LEU A 846 -7.09 33.74 4.78
C LEU A 846 -7.08 34.31 6.19
N ARG A 847 -5.96 34.17 6.89
CA ARG A 847 -5.65 34.89 8.12
C ARG A 847 -4.70 36.05 7.82
N LEU A 848 -5.08 37.25 8.22
CA LEU A 848 -4.23 38.44 8.17
C LEU A 848 -3.20 38.42 9.31
N SER A 849 -2.08 39.11 9.13
CA SER A 849 -1.07 39.33 10.19
C SER A 849 -1.62 40.02 11.44
N THR A 850 -2.75 40.72 11.32
CA THR A 850 -3.53 41.29 12.43
C THR A 850 -4.28 40.24 13.26
N GLY A 851 -4.36 39.00 12.79
CA GLY A 851 -5.13 37.90 13.37
C GLY A 851 -6.56 37.79 12.83
N GLU A 852 -7.04 38.79 12.10
CA GLU A 852 -8.37 38.78 11.47
C GLU A 852 -8.45 37.75 10.32
N GLU A 853 -9.65 37.23 10.05
CA GLU A 853 -9.89 36.27 8.98
C GLU A 853 -10.75 36.87 7.87
N VAL A 854 -10.43 36.55 6.62
CA VAL A 854 -11.15 37.00 5.44
C VAL A 854 -11.39 35.85 4.48
N LEU A 855 -12.51 35.88 3.76
CA LEU A 855 -12.83 34.94 2.69
C LEU A 855 -12.41 35.53 1.34
N LEU A 856 -11.64 34.76 0.58
CA LEU A 856 -11.41 35.01 -0.84
C LEU A 856 -12.37 34.14 -1.65
N VAL A 857 -13.21 34.79 -2.45
CA VAL A 857 -14.15 34.12 -3.35
C VAL A 857 -13.71 34.38 -4.78
N LEU A 858 -13.35 33.30 -5.47
CA LEU A 858 -12.69 33.35 -6.75
C LEU A 858 -13.66 32.99 -7.87
N GLN A 859 -13.67 33.78 -8.93
CA GLN A 859 -14.20 33.36 -10.21
C GLN A 859 -13.03 33.11 -11.15
N MET A 860 -12.83 31.86 -11.54
CA MET A 860 -11.79 31.41 -12.46
C MET A 860 -12.37 31.37 -13.86
N LYS A 861 -11.78 32.14 -14.77
CA LYS A 861 -12.23 32.20 -16.16
C LYS A 861 -11.07 32.07 -17.13
N HIS A 862 -11.08 30.98 -17.87
CA HIS A 862 -10.27 30.78 -19.07
C HIS A 862 -10.99 31.40 -20.26
N TRP A 863 -10.94 32.72 -20.36
CA TRP A 863 -11.57 33.41 -21.48
C TRP A 863 -10.56 33.64 -22.61
N GLN A 864 -10.98 33.30 -23.83
CA GLN A 864 -10.32 33.75 -25.06
C GLN A 864 -10.84 35.17 -25.42
N HIS A 865 -10.07 35.96 -26.18
CA HIS A 865 -10.37 37.38 -26.49
C HIS A 865 -11.82 37.66 -26.94
N SER A 866 -12.52 36.71 -27.57
CA SER A 866 -13.90 36.85 -28.06
C SER A 866 -14.98 36.79 -26.97
N GLN A 867 -14.65 36.36 -25.75
CA GLN A 867 -15.63 36.14 -24.66
C GLN A 867 -15.64 37.26 -23.59
N TYR A 868 -14.70 38.21 -23.65
CA TYR A 868 -14.60 39.37 -22.76
C TYR A 868 -15.55 40.51 -23.18
N TYR A 869 -16.86 40.28 -23.20
CA TYR A 869 -17.80 41.40 -23.24
C TYR A 869 -18.20 41.82 -21.83
N GLN A 870 -18.41 43.12 -21.61
CA GLN A 870 -18.62 43.71 -20.28
C GLN A 870 -19.74 43.01 -19.48
N GLY A 871 -20.79 42.52 -20.14
CA GLY A 871 -21.88 41.79 -19.51
C GLY A 871 -21.47 40.46 -18.88
N ALA A 872 -20.54 39.72 -19.49
CA ALA A 872 -20.05 38.45 -18.94
C ALA A 872 -19.21 38.68 -17.67
N VAL A 873 -18.34 39.69 -17.67
CA VAL A 873 -17.55 40.11 -16.50
C VAL A 873 -18.46 40.56 -15.37
N ARG A 874 -19.45 41.38 -15.67
CA ARG A 874 -20.44 41.82 -14.68
C ARG A 874 -21.20 40.64 -14.08
N LYS A 875 -21.68 39.70 -14.91
CA LYS A 875 -22.40 38.50 -14.44
C LYS A 875 -21.52 37.63 -13.52
N ALA A 876 -20.25 37.45 -13.88
CA ALA A 876 -19.27 36.74 -13.04
C ALA A 876 -19.07 37.44 -11.68
N LEU A 877 -18.85 38.75 -11.66
CA LEU A 877 -18.70 39.52 -10.41
C LEU A 877 -19.96 39.48 -9.52
N HIS A 878 -21.15 39.45 -10.13
CA HIS A 878 -22.40 39.29 -9.39
C HIS A 878 -22.47 37.93 -8.70
N LYS A 879 -22.05 36.84 -9.38
CA LYS A 879 -22.01 35.49 -8.79
C LYS A 879 -21.09 35.38 -7.57
N LEU A 880 -20.09 36.24 -7.46
CA LEU A 880 -19.19 36.30 -6.31
C LEU A 880 -19.78 36.98 -5.07
N SER A 881 -20.95 37.61 -5.19
CA SER A 881 -21.53 38.40 -4.11
C SER A 881 -22.54 37.56 -3.31
N PRO A 882 -22.50 37.55 -1.97
CA PRO A 882 -23.38 36.72 -1.12
C PRO A 882 -24.88 36.92 -1.37
N GLU A 883 -25.28 38.09 -1.86
CA GLU A 883 -26.66 38.40 -2.23
C GLU A 883 -27.20 37.48 -3.34
N TYR A 884 -26.30 36.85 -4.10
CA TYR A 884 -26.61 35.94 -5.20
C TYR A 884 -26.37 34.47 -4.90
N TYR A 885 -25.85 34.11 -3.72
CA TYR A 885 -25.65 32.71 -3.35
C TYR A 885 -26.98 31.99 -3.22
N TRP A 886 -27.10 30.84 -3.91
CA TRP A 886 -28.24 29.93 -3.80
C TRP A 886 -29.61 30.61 -3.83
N LYS A 887 -29.87 31.43 -4.84
CA LYS A 887 -31.17 32.10 -4.98
C LYS A 887 -32.36 31.14 -4.97
N GLU A 888 -32.16 29.93 -5.46
CA GLU A 888 -33.19 28.90 -5.59
C GLU A 888 -33.23 27.93 -4.40
N TYR A 889 -32.21 27.93 -3.52
CA TYR A 889 -32.11 27.05 -2.34
C TYR A 889 -32.24 27.85 -1.04
N ALA A 890 -33.47 28.30 -0.74
CA ALA A 890 -33.73 29.24 0.35
C ALA A 890 -33.28 28.74 1.74
N GLN A 891 -33.44 27.44 2.04
CA GLN A 891 -33.08 26.86 3.33
C GLN A 891 -31.57 26.76 3.51
N GLU A 892 -30.86 26.25 2.51
CA GLU A 892 -29.41 26.13 2.50
C GLU A 892 -28.76 27.51 2.50
N ARG A 893 -29.32 28.47 1.74
CA ARG A 893 -28.93 29.87 1.77
C ARG A 893 -29.08 30.46 3.16
N GLN A 894 -30.21 30.26 3.84
CA GLN A 894 -30.40 30.75 5.20
C GLN A 894 -29.37 30.14 6.16
N THR A 895 -29.09 28.85 6.03
CA THR A 895 -28.07 28.14 6.83
C THR A 895 -26.68 28.69 6.58
N LEU A 896 -26.30 28.95 5.32
CA LEU A 896 -25.03 29.56 4.95
C LEU A 896 -24.91 30.97 5.54
N LEU A 897 -25.93 31.82 5.37
CA LEU A 897 -25.92 33.19 5.88
C LEU A 897 -25.82 33.22 7.41
N GLN A 898 -26.52 32.33 8.12
CA GLN A 898 -26.37 32.16 9.58
C GLN A 898 -24.94 31.78 9.98
N ARG A 899 -24.25 30.96 9.17
CA ARG A 899 -22.84 30.64 9.41
C ARG A 899 -21.92 31.80 9.09
N MET A 900 -22.17 32.51 8.00
CA MET A 900 -21.42 33.71 7.65
C MET A 900 -21.61 34.84 8.67
N ASP A 901 -22.76 34.90 9.36
CA ASP A 901 -23.03 35.83 10.47
C ASP A 901 -22.15 35.56 11.71
N SER A 902 -21.57 34.36 11.83
CA SER A 902 -20.60 34.04 12.89
C SER A 902 -19.18 34.48 12.57
N LEU A 903 -18.90 34.89 11.32
CA LEU A 903 -17.62 35.50 10.99
C LEU A 903 -17.46 36.84 11.72
N PRO A 904 -16.22 37.25 12.06
CA PRO A 904 -15.99 38.54 12.68
C PRO A 904 -16.63 39.65 11.84
N ALA A 905 -17.36 40.56 12.50
CA ALA A 905 -17.89 41.73 11.82
C ALA A 905 -16.76 42.44 11.08
N TYR A 906 -17.00 42.80 9.82
CA TYR A 906 -15.99 43.42 8.96
C TYR A 906 -15.58 44.79 9.52
N GLY A 907 -14.54 44.80 10.36
CA GLY A 907 -14.20 45.86 11.30
C GLY A 907 -13.23 46.97 10.87
N PRO A 908 -12.35 46.84 9.86
CA PRO A 908 -11.50 47.95 9.46
C PRO A 908 -12.24 48.83 8.45
N LYS A 909 -12.27 50.15 8.74
CA LYS A 909 -12.92 51.20 7.96
C LYS A 909 -12.64 51.02 6.46
N MET A 910 -13.61 50.42 5.73
CA MET A 910 -13.70 50.63 4.30
C MET A 910 -13.60 52.14 4.06
N PRO A 911 -12.85 52.61 3.05
CA PRO A 911 -12.81 54.03 2.75
C PRO A 911 -14.27 54.50 2.63
N GLU A 912 -14.66 55.47 3.46
CA GLU A 912 -16.00 56.04 3.42
C GLU A 912 -16.29 56.41 1.97
N ARG A 913 -17.43 55.95 1.44
CA ARG A 913 -17.87 56.31 0.09
C ARG A 913 -17.82 57.84 0.02
N SER A 914 -16.87 58.40 -0.74
CA SER A 914 -16.85 59.85 -0.92
C SER A 914 -18.12 60.22 -1.66
N SER A 915 -19.05 60.89 -0.99
CA SER A 915 -20.43 61.10 -1.40
C SER A 915 -20.61 62.10 -2.55
N THR A 916 -19.60 62.31 -3.39
CA THR A 916 -19.49 63.47 -4.31
C THR A 916 -19.71 63.18 -5.79
N VAL A 917 -20.28 62.03 -6.19
CA VAL A 917 -20.59 61.77 -7.61
C VAL A 917 -22.10 61.82 -7.84
N ALA A 918 -22.53 62.82 -8.61
CA ALA A 918 -23.93 63.07 -8.97
C ALA A 918 -24.49 61.96 -9.88
N SER A 919 -25.74 61.60 -9.62
CA SER A 919 -26.50 60.49 -10.23
C SER A 919 -26.66 60.60 -11.75
N GLU A 920 -26.12 59.64 -12.49
CA GLU A 920 -26.60 59.29 -13.83
C GLU A 920 -27.64 58.16 -13.73
N GLN A 921 -28.57 58.07 -14.69
CA GLN A 921 -29.71 57.14 -14.60
C GLN A 921 -29.29 55.65 -14.47
N PRO A 922 -29.98 54.86 -13.63
CA PRO A 922 -29.65 53.45 -13.42
C PRO A 922 -29.96 52.62 -14.68
N VAL A 923 -28.93 51.94 -15.18
CA VAL A 923 -29.07 50.90 -16.22
C VAL A 923 -29.86 49.72 -15.62
N SER A 924 -30.87 49.22 -16.32
CA SER A 924 -31.73 48.10 -15.92
C SER A 924 -30.94 46.79 -15.74
N GLY A 925 -30.37 46.62 -14.55
CA GLY A 925 -29.75 45.39 -14.09
C GLY A 925 -30.15 45.13 -12.63
N PRO A 926 -29.88 43.92 -12.09
CA PRO A 926 -30.17 43.63 -10.69
C PRO A 926 -29.37 44.61 -9.82
N SER A 927 -30.07 45.45 -9.06
CA SER A 927 -29.46 46.44 -8.17
C SER A 927 -28.91 45.73 -6.94
N TYR A 928 -27.70 46.09 -6.53
CA TYR A 928 -27.17 45.71 -5.23
C TYR A 928 -27.96 46.42 -4.12
N ASP A 929 -28.24 45.73 -3.03
CA ASP A 929 -28.69 46.38 -1.81
C ASP A 929 -27.58 47.34 -1.37
N GLY A 930 -27.82 48.65 -1.47
CA GLY A 930 -26.78 49.68 -1.33
C GLY A 930 -26.11 49.80 0.04
N GLY A 931 -26.38 48.86 0.96
CA GLY A 931 -25.84 48.80 2.32
C GLY A 931 -24.34 48.49 2.39
N PRO A 932 -23.74 48.61 3.59
CA PRO A 932 -22.34 48.29 3.82
C PRO A 932 -22.06 46.80 3.64
N ALA A 933 -20.80 46.45 3.36
CA ALA A 933 -20.37 45.05 3.30
C ALA A 933 -20.61 44.38 4.65
N LYS A 934 -21.43 43.33 4.67
CA LYS A 934 -21.79 42.61 5.89
C LYS A 934 -20.72 41.61 6.33
N TYR A 935 -20.04 41.00 5.36
CA TYR A 935 -19.11 39.89 5.57
C TYR A 935 -17.68 40.22 5.11
N PRO A 936 -16.65 39.58 5.69
CA PRO A 936 -15.26 39.79 5.34
C PRO A 936 -14.84 39.11 4.03
N ILE A 937 -15.42 39.53 2.90
CA ILE A 937 -15.22 38.90 1.59
C ILE A 937 -14.44 39.79 0.64
N VAL A 938 -13.45 39.21 -0.03
CA VAL A 938 -12.81 39.79 -1.22
C VAL A 938 -13.22 38.98 -2.44
N ARG A 939 -13.82 39.65 -3.43
CA ARG A 939 -14.19 39.03 -4.70
C ARG A 939 -13.01 39.13 -5.65
N VAL A 940 -12.50 37.99 -6.12
CA VAL A 940 -11.31 37.95 -6.98
C VAL A 940 -11.67 37.36 -8.32
N MET A 941 -11.40 38.13 -9.37
CA MET A 941 -11.52 37.66 -10.74
C MET A 941 -10.17 37.10 -11.20
N CYS A 942 -10.14 35.80 -11.51
CA CYS A 942 -8.93 35.07 -11.86
C CYS A 942 -8.90 34.80 -13.37
N THR A 943 -8.22 35.67 -14.11
CA THR A 943 -8.05 35.58 -15.56
C THR A 943 -6.58 35.48 -15.94
N ILE A 944 -6.27 34.68 -16.98
CA ILE A 944 -4.90 34.50 -17.50
C ILE A 944 -4.36 35.78 -18.15
N ASP A 945 -5.23 36.54 -18.81
CA ASP A 945 -4.82 37.71 -19.57
C ASP A 945 -5.00 38.99 -18.74
N GLY A 946 -3.87 39.52 -18.24
CA GLY A 946 -3.82 40.80 -17.53
C GLY A 946 -3.90 42.02 -18.44
N SER A 947 -3.99 41.84 -19.77
CA SER A 947 -4.00 42.96 -20.74
C SER A 947 -5.40 43.52 -21.04
N HIS A 948 -6.46 42.91 -20.52
CA HIS A 948 -7.81 43.39 -20.77
C HIS A 948 -8.08 44.72 -20.08
N GLN A 949 -8.59 45.69 -20.85
CA GLN A 949 -9.21 46.88 -20.29
C GLN A 949 -10.40 46.44 -19.43
N HIS A 950 -10.23 46.56 -18.12
CA HIS A 950 -11.28 46.32 -17.17
C HIS A 950 -12.48 47.21 -17.51
N PRO A 951 -13.73 46.71 -17.45
CA PRO A 951 -14.89 47.54 -17.69
C PRO A 951 -14.84 48.74 -16.76
N ASP A 952 -15.15 49.93 -17.29
CA ASP A 952 -15.17 51.17 -16.51
C ASP A 952 -16.15 50.98 -15.35
N TYR A 953 -15.61 50.80 -14.15
CA TYR A 953 -16.35 50.41 -12.96
C TYR A 953 -17.11 51.61 -12.42
N LYS A 954 -18.26 51.93 -13.03
CA LYS A 954 -19.20 52.88 -12.41
C LYS A 954 -19.67 52.27 -11.08
N TRP A 955 -19.27 52.91 -9.99
CA TRP A 955 -19.36 52.49 -8.58
C TRP A 955 -20.75 52.01 -8.15
N GLU A 956 -21.81 52.52 -8.76
CA GLU A 956 -23.21 52.23 -8.43
C GLU A 956 -23.62 50.77 -8.70
N ASN A 957 -22.85 50.04 -9.51
CA ASN A 957 -23.28 48.76 -10.09
C ASN A 957 -22.51 47.52 -9.63
N LEU A 958 -21.60 47.65 -8.65
CA LEU A 958 -20.69 46.56 -8.28
C LEU A 958 -20.85 46.10 -6.82
N GLY A 959 -21.72 46.73 -6.04
CA GLY A 959 -22.00 46.32 -4.66
C GLY A 959 -20.97 46.82 -3.65
N ALA A 960 -21.02 46.24 -2.44
CA ALA A 960 -20.31 46.75 -1.27
C ALA A 960 -18.96 46.09 -0.98
N TYR A 961 -18.64 44.96 -1.62
CA TYR A 961 -17.42 44.20 -1.32
C TYR A 961 -16.23 44.62 -2.21
N PRO A 962 -14.98 44.53 -1.73
CA PRO A 962 -13.80 44.71 -2.56
C PRO A 962 -13.80 43.80 -3.79
N ILE A 963 -13.24 44.31 -4.90
CA ILE A 963 -12.94 43.51 -6.10
C ILE A 963 -11.44 43.61 -6.37
N ALA A 964 -10.83 42.45 -6.55
CA ALA A 964 -9.45 42.31 -6.95
C ALA A 964 -9.30 41.39 -8.16
N TYR A 965 -8.14 41.45 -8.79
CA TYR A 965 -7.68 40.53 -9.83
C TYR A 965 -6.41 39.85 -9.33
N LEU A 966 -5.96 38.77 -9.96
CA LEU A 966 -4.62 38.25 -9.68
C LEU A 966 -3.57 39.32 -10.01
N SER A 967 -2.59 39.51 -9.14
CA SER A 967 -1.55 40.53 -9.35
C SER A 967 -0.69 40.16 -10.56
N PRO A 968 -0.13 41.15 -11.30
CA PRO A 968 0.83 40.86 -12.36
C PRO A 968 2.06 40.10 -11.87
N GLN A 969 2.50 40.37 -10.63
CA GLN A 969 3.63 39.70 -9.99
C GLN A 969 3.33 38.22 -9.76
N PHE A 970 2.19 37.89 -9.16
CA PHE A 970 1.77 36.51 -8.93
C PHE A 970 1.65 35.73 -10.25
N LEU A 971 1.06 36.33 -11.28
CA LEU A 971 0.98 35.71 -12.60
C LEU A 971 2.36 35.50 -13.22
N GLN A 972 3.27 36.46 -13.04
CA GLN A 972 4.67 36.33 -13.48
C GLN A 972 5.36 35.17 -12.75
N ASP A 973 5.22 35.07 -11.44
CA ASP A 973 5.80 33.98 -10.62
C ASP A 973 5.23 32.62 -11.05
N CYS A 974 3.90 32.56 -11.31
CA CYS A 974 3.28 31.38 -11.90
C CYS A 974 3.92 30.99 -13.23
N THR A 975 4.22 31.96 -14.12
CA THR A 975 4.86 31.66 -15.41
C THR A 975 6.31 31.24 -15.31
N ILE A 976 7.04 31.73 -14.30
CA ILE A 976 8.44 31.35 -14.04
C ILE A 976 8.48 29.89 -13.60
N ASP A 977 7.62 29.53 -12.64
CA ASP A 977 7.60 28.19 -12.09
C ASP A 977 6.93 27.17 -13.03
N MET A 978 6.03 27.63 -13.91
CA MET A 978 5.28 26.78 -14.83
C MET A 978 5.28 27.37 -16.24
N PRO A 979 6.32 27.12 -17.05
CA PRO A 979 6.45 27.67 -18.41
C PRO A 979 5.28 27.35 -19.35
N ALA A 980 4.51 26.29 -19.08
CA ALA A 980 3.28 25.99 -19.82
C ALA A 980 2.23 27.11 -19.71
N ILE A 981 2.18 27.84 -18.60
CA ILE A 981 1.32 29.03 -18.44
C ILE A 981 1.76 30.13 -19.42
N LYS A 982 3.06 30.31 -19.62
CA LYS A 982 3.59 31.26 -20.62
C LYS A 982 3.18 30.88 -22.05
N GLN A 983 3.22 29.59 -22.38
CA GLN A 983 2.74 29.08 -23.68
C GLN A 983 1.23 29.29 -23.83
N ALA A 984 0.45 28.98 -22.80
CA ALA A 984 -0.98 29.23 -22.74
C ALA A 984 -1.34 30.71 -22.98
N ILE A 985 -0.63 31.63 -22.31
CA ILE A 985 -0.77 33.08 -22.51
C ILE A 985 -0.41 33.46 -23.95
N ALA A 986 0.67 32.90 -24.51
CA ALA A 986 1.12 33.20 -25.86
C ALA A 986 0.11 32.72 -26.93
N VAL A 987 -0.42 31.50 -26.80
CA VAL A 987 -1.45 30.94 -27.70
C VAL A 987 -2.72 31.80 -27.67
N GLY A 988 -3.13 32.27 -26.48
CA GLY A 988 -4.26 33.19 -26.34
C GLY A 988 -4.13 34.48 -27.15
N LYS A 989 -2.90 35.03 -27.27
CA LYS A 989 -2.63 36.26 -28.04
C LYS A 989 -2.63 36.07 -29.57
N VAL A 990 -2.38 34.85 -30.06
CA VAL A 990 -2.26 34.58 -31.51
C VAL A 990 -3.62 34.36 -32.16
N MET A 991 -4.65 33.94 -31.40
CA MET A 991 -6.01 33.83 -31.91
C MET A 991 -6.63 35.23 -32.09
N LYS A 992 -6.44 35.83 -33.29
CA LYS A 992 -7.09 37.08 -33.69
C LYS A 992 -8.61 36.95 -33.52
N PRO A 993 -9.31 38.01 -33.07
CA PRO A 993 -10.76 37.99 -32.97
C PRO A 993 -11.34 37.61 -34.32
N TYR A 994 -12.07 36.50 -34.37
CA TYR A 994 -12.89 36.13 -35.51
C TYR A 994 -13.88 37.29 -35.69
N LYS A 995 -13.60 38.19 -36.65
CA LYS A 995 -14.53 39.26 -37.00
C LYS A 995 -15.80 38.55 -37.47
N LYS A 996 -16.81 38.46 -36.60
CA LYS A 996 -18.17 38.17 -37.03
C LYS A 996 -18.48 39.20 -38.11
N GLY A 997 -18.58 38.73 -39.35
CA GLY A 997 -19.01 39.56 -40.47
C GLY A 997 -20.34 40.15 -40.09
N GLY A 998 -20.36 41.46 -39.83
CA GLY A 998 -21.60 42.21 -39.75
C GLY A 998 -22.21 42.22 -41.14
N THR A 999 -23.30 41.49 -41.33
CA THR A 999 -24.29 41.84 -42.34
C THR A 999 -25.12 42.98 -41.77
N ALA A 1000 -25.08 44.12 -42.46
CA ALA A 1000 -25.89 45.30 -42.21
C ALA A 1000 -27.39 45.04 -42.45
#